data_AF-A0A972QH36-F1
#
_entry.id   AF-A0A972QH36-F1
#
_cell.length_a   1.000
_cell.length_b   1.000
_cell.length_c   1.000
_cell.angle_alpha   90.00
_cell.angle_beta   90.00
_cell.angle_gamma   90.00
#
_symmetry.space_group_name_H-M   'P 1'
#
loop_
_entity.id
_entity.type
_entity.pdbx_description
1 polymer ?
#
loop_
_entity_poly.entity_id
_entity_poly.type
_entity_poly.pdbx_seq_one_letter_code
_entity_poly.pdbx_strand_id
1 'polypeptide(L)'
;MKRIGEADIVVGIPFYNETATIQSVVRTVRRGLEEFYPERKSVIVAAGSPFGGETLKELQTLPDSEQINQLAFLLNDEHINGKGWALRAIMEIARGLCANLAIVEADLRSRKKNGEVEGLAPDWVSLLLAPILDDKMDLVISRFNRHYLQAPVSTRVFYPILTAIYNCPIHDLTGGQWGISCRLIPTYLKKALQADANIGSYGIDSWLATTAITSGARICETNLGIKIHRPTLDKTELVLRKLVGALFHQIVADREWIKEKNRVDEMPLLQPLATLGTKKSHRPDEVKILPQQLVAGYKRGFNKFHPLYRRVMPEEIYQQLEMLAGAEAGQFVFPPELWVRTTYYSLLNFVSRKVFAKDDVLDSFIPLYEGCIASSALELQALRDRLGCLSAGEAEHLVSLEAELQVERIADEFVRHRSDFLAAWEMREEAFRPALPKVTYREFIPGVPLVVPLDITSATGKVMATANGIYESMFSRYEEEFRQFIYGELKTPKDASSADIVKRIWDFMLQVEKELDDILLPGDLADMEGSRQVVDAIIRYFPHKETFALTTEMAKWLLQRTPPSNLLTKLGFSSLNALFEKYQPNDVLALAAWSEEQEYVDQILALVRENARREHFQDCRVSSVVVGYETLPSLVEMKEVGSLGKLAGRIVISSQHKGMGGEFPKLHYFTHTAKNIIEIESFGNVWRKFAEQRIDFGEKVINSLVGHWGREPLSAHNFFENGHQRVLVERLRAMARWLHQEGQKDKVKLIDLLNKVVDSYHLAITLPDGQFVPCSAWTWASYSFNGGTGLPTPLSLHVERDWAAREFFTEYFSAIGGTKEAIDEKIIELMGEGREWEELTPILLGTVEEADKIIPARTVAREQPPAGALTRFGGNPILEPVKEHPWESKYVFNPGAIRIKGKVHLVYRAVGDDGISRLGLASSPDGFKFTERLQEPIFKPVGKNEEKGCEDPRLILIGKRIYMVYIAYDGLVSQIAMASITVDDFVNHRWGTWRRHGLVFPGFTDKNATLFPEQFEGKFALLHRVDPHIWITFSSHLRCPWSHKENRILAGSTSGMAWDGNKIGAGSQPIKTKYGWLLITHGVNHAHIYRLGVMLLDLSDPTVVLYRSPNAILEPEEKYELGEPGTSWVHNVVFTCGAVPRDSDKKILEADDEILIYYGGADTVACVATAKVGGLIPTKITEG
;
A
#
# COMPACT_ATOMS: atom_id res chain seq x y z
N MET A 1 29.05 -27.29 -33.08
CA MET A 1 27.63 -27.06 -33.46
C MET A 1 27.46 -27.00 -34.97
N LYS A 2 27.88 -25.94 -35.69
CA LYS A 2 27.77 -25.88 -37.18
C LYS A 2 28.32 -27.11 -37.92
N ARG A 3 29.39 -27.74 -37.42
CA ARG A 3 29.97 -28.98 -37.97
C ARG A 3 29.17 -30.25 -37.67
N ILE A 4 28.47 -30.29 -36.52
CA ILE A 4 27.77 -31.48 -36.02
C ILE A 4 26.32 -31.50 -36.54
N GLY A 5 25.71 -30.33 -36.73
CA GLY A 5 24.30 -30.21 -37.11
C GLY A 5 23.39 -30.45 -35.91
N GLU A 6 22.69 -31.58 -35.90
CA GLU A 6 21.75 -32.00 -34.86
C GLU A 6 22.19 -33.32 -34.22
N ALA A 7 21.80 -33.55 -32.97
CA ALA A 7 22.02 -34.80 -32.26
C ALA A 7 20.81 -35.18 -31.40
N ASP A 8 20.54 -36.47 -31.25
CA ASP A 8 19.49 -36.98 -30.36
C ASP A 8 19.94 -36.92 -28.89
N ILE A 9 21.22 -37.22 -28.65
CA ILE A 9 21.78 -37.44 -27.32
C ILE A 9 23.09 -36.66 -27.17
N VAL A 10 23.21 -35.97 -26.04
CA VAL A 10 24.47 -35.45 -25.52
C VAL A 10 24.79 -36.15 -24.20
N VAL A 11 26.02 -36.63 -24.05
CA VAL A 11 26.55 -37.04 -22.74
C VAL A 11 27.61 -36.04 -22.30
N GLY A 12 27.28 -35.26 -21.27
CA GLY A 12 28.12 -34.23 -20.67
C GLY A 12 29.00 -34.77 -19.56
N ILE A 13 30.29 -34.45 -19.61
CA ILE A 13 31.30 -34.86 -18.62
C ILE A 13 32.04 -33.62 -18.12
N PRO A 14 31.61 -32.99 -17.01
CA PRO A 14 32.36 -31.90 -16.40
C PRO A 14 33.64 -32.45 -15.74
N PHE A 15 34.77 -31.77 -15.94
CA PHE A 15 36.06 -32.18 -15.34
C PHE A 15 36.85 -30.99 -14.76
N TYR A 16 37.70 -31.27 -13.78
CA TYR A 16 38.68 -30.34 -13.19
C TYR A 16 40.10 -30.80 -13.49
N ASN A 17 40.61 -31.86 -12.84
CA ASN A 17 41.94 -32.41 -13.12
C ASN A 17 42.00 -33.94 -12.95
N GLU A 18 40.94 -34.64 -13.38
CA GLU A 18 40.77 -36.08 -13.21
C GLU A 18 41.51 -36.91 -14.28
N THR A 19 42.80 -36.67 -14.47
CA THR A 19 43.65 -37.40 -15.43
C THR A 19 43.55 -38.93 -15.25
N ALA A 20 43.59 -39.39 -14.00
CA ALA A 20 43.56 -40.82 -13.68
C ALA A 20 42.27 -41.56 -14.07
N THR A 21 41.15 -40.88 -14.32
CA THR A 21 39.83 -41.52 -14.52
C THR A 21 39.12 -41.12 -15.81
N ILE A 22 39.36 -39.91 -16.33
CA ILE A 22 38.59 -39.35 -17.45
C ILE A 22 38.51 -40.27 -18.68
N GLN A 23 39.64 -40.90 -19.07
CA GLN A 23 39.66 -41.79 -20.23
C GLN A 23 38.78 -43.03 -20.05
N SER A 24 38.77 -43.59 -18.83
CA SER A 24 37.94 -44.76 -18.51
C SER A 24 36.46 -44.40 -18.52
N VAL A 25 36.11 -43.21 -18.02
CA VAL A 25 34.74 -42.68 -18.06
C VAL A 25 34.27 -42.53 -19.51
N VAL A 26 35.04 -41.83 -20.35
CA VAL A 26 34.67 -41.61 -21.77
C VAL A 26 34.54 -42.93 -22.52
N ARG A 27 35.46 -43.89 -22.35
CA ARG A 27 35.35 -45.22 -22.99
C ARG A 27 34.11 -45.98 -22.55
N THR A 28 33.76 -45.91 -21.27
CA THR A 28 32.58 -46.61 -20.73
C THR A 28 31.27 -45.98 -21.23
N VAL A 29 31.21 -44.64 -21.27
CA VAL A 29 30.09 -43.89 -21.83
C VAL A 29 29.93 -44.20 -23.32
N ARG A 30 31.03 -44.20 -24.09
CA ARG A 30 31.04 -44.52 -25.52
C ARG A 30 30.47 -45.92 -25.78
N ARG A 31 30.94 -46.92 -25.03
CA ARG A 31 30.40 -48.29 -25.11
C ARG A 31 28.91 -48.34 -24.77
N GLY A 32 28.45 -47.59 -23.76
CA GLY A 32 27.01 -47.52 -23.42
C GLY A 32 26.16 -46.92 -24.53
N LEU A 33 26.65 -45.89 -25.23
CA LEU A 33 25.97 -45.32 -26.38
C LEU A 33 25.93 -46.30 -27.56
N GLU A 34 27.05 -46.96 -27.86
CA GLU A 34 27.14 -47.96 -28.93
C GLU A 34 26.27 -49.20 -28.66
N GLU A 35 26.18 -49.64 -27.41
CA GLU A 35 25.43 -50.84 -27.01
C GLU A 35 23.92 -50.60 -26.94
N PHE A 36 23.48 -49.48 -26.35
CA PHE A 36 22.06 -49.23 -26.07
C PHE A 36 21.39 -48.27 -27.07
N TYR A 37 22.17 -47.45 -27.77
CA TYR A 37 21.65 -46.42 -28.69
C TYR A 37 22.42 -46.35 -30.03
N PRO A 38 22.70 -47.48 -30.71
CA PRO A 38 23.52 -47.50 -31.93
C PRO A 38 22.96 -46.67 -33.09
N GLU A 39 21.63 -46.52 -33.15
CA GLU A 39 20.91 -45.80 -34.22
C GLU A 39 20.72 -44.30 -33.93
N ARG A 40 21.14 -43.81 -32.76
CA ARG A 40 20.93 -42.41 -32.32
C ARG A 40 22.19 -41.58 -32.53
N LYS A 41 22.04 -40.38 -33.11
CA LYS A 41 23.15 -39.44 -33.25
C LYS A 41 23.57 -38.92 -31.89
N SER A 42 24.76 -39.33 -31.46
CA SER A 42 25.26 -39.08 -30.10
C SER A 42 26.51 -38.23 -30.10
N VAL A 43 26.62 -37.35 -29.10
CA VAL A 43 27.79 -36.48 -28.88
C VAL A 43 28.26 -36.57 -27.44
N ILE A 44 29.55 -36.83 -27.23
CA ILE A 44 30.19 -36.72 -25.91
C ILE A 44 30.79 -35.33 -25.78
N VAL A 45 30.39 -34.58 -24.75
CA VAL A 45 30.87 -33.22 -24.48
C VAL A 45 31.60 -33.21 -23.14
N ALA A 46 32.92 -33.08 -23.17
CA ALA A 46 33.75 -32.90 -21.98
C ALA A 46 34.10 -31.42 -21.78
N ALA A 47 33.63 -30.81 -20.70
CA ALA A 47 33.88 -29.40 -20.39
C ALA A 47 34.71 -29.25 -19.11
N GLY A 48 35.89 -28.65 -19.23
CA GLY A 48 36.89 -28.58 -18.18
C GLY A 48 37.00 -27.22 -17.51
N SER A 49 37.43 -27.22 -16.25
CA SER A 49 37.95 -26.02 -15.56
C SER A 49 39.13 -25.40 -16.34
N PRO A 50 39.37 -24.08 -16.23
CA PRO A 50 40.56 -23.42 -16.80
C PRO A 50 41.89 -24.12 -16.42
N PHE A 51 41.93 -24.80 -15.27
CA PHE A 51 43.11 -25.52 -14.78
C PHE A 51 43.24 -26.98 -15.26
N GLY A 52 42.30 -27.48 -16.07
CA GLY A 52 42.22 -28.88 -16.51
C GLY A 52 43.07 -29.26 -17.72
N GLY A 53 44.14 -28.50 -18.00
CA GLY A 53 44.95 -28.65 -19.21
C GLY A 53 45.54 -30.05 -19.41
N GLU A 54 45.98 -30.71 -18.34
CA GLU A 54 46.51 -32.08 -18.42
C GLU A 54 45.42 -33.11 -18.77
N THR A 55 44.25 -32.98 -18.14
CA THR A 55 43.09 -33.85 -18.40
C THR A 55 42.59 -33.69 -19.83
N LEU A 56 42.58 -32.46 -20.38
CA LEU A 56 42.22 -32.21 -21.77
C LEU A 56 43.21 -32.86 -22.75
N LYS A 57 44.51 -32.81 -22.47
CA LYS A 57 45.53 -33.48 -23.31
C LYS A 57 45.28 -34.98 -23.35
N GLU A 58 45.00 -35.61 -22.22
CA GLU A 58 44.71 -37.05 -22.18
C GLU A 58 43.44 -37.41 -22.95
N LEU A 59 42.40 -36.58 -22.89
CA LEU A 59 41.19 -36.76 -23.69
C LEU A 59 41.46 -36.72 -25.20
N GLN A 60 42.38 -35.85 -25.63
CA GLN A 60 42.78 -35.72 -27.03
C GLN A 60 43.60 -36.92 -27.55
N THR A 61 44.16 -37.74 -26.67
CA THR A 61 44.85 -38.99 -27.07
C THR A 61 43.91 -40.16 -27.36
N LEU A 62 42.62 -40.04 -27.03
CA LEU A 62 41.65 -41.09 -27.30
C LEU A 62 41.36 -41.17 -28.81
N PRO A 63 41.26 -42.39 -29.38
CA PRO A 63 40.91 -42.53 -30.79
C PRO A 63 39.48 -42.00 -31.03
N ASP A 64 39.31 -41.33 -32.17
CA ASP A 64 38.01 -40.89 -32.68
C ASP A 64 37.11 -42.12 -32.92
N SER A 65 35.81 -41.95 -32.70
CA SER A 65 34.80 -42.95 -33.08
C SER A 65 34.17 -42.55 -34.41
N GLU A 66 33.95 -43.51 -35.31
CA GLU A 66 33.27 -43.26 -36.58
C GLU A 66 31.78 -42.91 -36.39
N GLN A 67 31.18 -43.30 -35.26
CA GLN A 67 29.75 -43.14 -34.99
C GLN A 67 29.42 -42.03 -33.97
N ILE A 68 30.35 -41.71 -33.06
CA ILE A 68 30.08 -40.79 -31.94
C ILE A 68 31.04 -39.59 -31.98
N ASN A 69 30.47 -38.40 -32.09
CA ASN A 69 31.25 -37.16 -32.06
C ASN A 69 31.74 -36.88 -30.63
N GLN A 70 33.00 -36.45 -30.49
CA GLN A 70 33.57 -36.02 -29.21
C GLN A 70 33.98 -34.54 -29.27
N LEU A 71 33.63 -33.79 -28.23
CA LEU A 71 33.96 -32.37 -28.09
C LEU A 71 34.53 -32.12 -26.69
N ALA A 72 35.81 -31.77 -26.60
CA ALA A 72 36.49 -31.52 -25.33
C ALA A 72 37.13 -30.13 -25.33
N PHE A 73 36.90 -29.33 -24.28
CA PHE A 73 37.42 -27.97 -24.17
C PHE A 73 37.52 -27.53 -22.71
N LEU A 74 38.30 -26.46 -22.45
CA LEU A 74 38.33 -25.78 -21.17
C LEU A 74 37.50 -24.49 -21.24
N LEU A 75 36.96 -24.08 -20.10
CA LEU A 75 36.42 -22.73 -19.93
C LEU A 75 37.58 -21.71 -19.98
N ASN A 76 37.35 -20.56 -20.62
CA ASN A 76 38.42 -19.62 -20.96
C ASN A 76 38.74 -18.58 -19.87
N ASP A 77 37.99 -18.55 -18.77
CA ASP A 77 38.08 -17.52 -17.72
C ASP A 77 38.20 -18.17 -16.34
N GLU A 78 39.23 -17.79 -15.57
CA GLU A 78 39.47 -18.28 -14.20
C GLU A 78 38.35 -17.94 -13.21
N HIS A 79 37.57 -16.89 -13.48
CA HIS A 79 36.39 -16.51 -12.70
C HIS A 79 35.17 -17.39 -13.01
N ILE A 80 35.14 -18.08 -14.16
CA ILE A 80 34.09 -19.01 -14.57
C ILE A 80 34.59 -20.44 -14.32
N ASN A 81 34.76 -20.77 -13.04
CA ASN A 81 35.35 -22.03 -12.59
C ASN A 81 34.41 -22.80 -11.66
N GLY A 82 34.18 -24.08 -11.96
CA GLY A 82 33.37 -24.98 -11.15
C GLY A 82 32.44 -25.89 -11.97
N LYS A 83 31.89 -26.92 -11.31
CA LYS A 83 30.97 -27.90 -11.91
C LYS A 83 29.76 -27.22 -12.54
N GLY A 84 29.15 -26.25 -11.85
CA GLY A 84 27.97 -25.52 -12.35
C GLY A 84 28.21 -24.80 -13.68
N TRP A 85 29.35 -24.13 -13.83
CA TRP A 85 29.70 -23.46 -15.07
C TRP A 85 29.98 -24.42 -16.22
N ALA A 86 30.66 -25.53 -15.95
CA ALA A 86 30.88 -26.58 -16.95
C ALA A 86 29.54 -27.20 -17.41
N LEU A 87 28.63 -27.47 -16.48
CA LEU A 87 27.28 -27.97 -16.79
C LEU A 87 26.46 -26.96 -17.60
N ARG A 88 26.58 -25.65 -17.33
CA ARG A 88 25.94 -24.61 -18.14
C ARG A 88 26.44 -24.66 -19.58
N ALA A 89 27.76 -24.73 -19.81
CA ALA A 89 28.32 -24.82 -21.16
C ALA A 89 27.85 -26.08 -21.90
N ILE A 90 27.81 -27.22 -21.20
CA ILE A 90 27.27 -28.48 -21.73
C ILE A 90 25.78 -28.33 -22.11
N MET A 91 24.97 -27.71 -21.26
CA MET A 91 23.55 -27.45 -21.52
C MET A 91 23.35 -26.51 -22.72
N GLU A 92 24.19 -25.48 -22.88
CA GLU A 92 24.13 -24.59 -24.06
C GLU A 92 24.40 -25.34 -25.35
N ILE A 93 25.38 -26.26 -25.34
CA ILE A 93 25.68 -27.12 -26.49
C ILE A 93 24.53 -28.09 -26.76
N ALA A 94 23.99 -28.74 -25.71
CA ALA A 94 22.85 -29.65 -25.86
C ALA A 94 21.61 -28.94 -26.43
N ARG A 95 21.31 -27.72 -25.95
CA ARG A 95 20.26 -26.87 -26.52
C ARG A 95 20.52 -26.56 -27.99
N GLY A 96 21.75 -26.16 -28.33
CA GLY A 96 22.13 -25.82 -29.71
C GLY A 96 22.08 -27.00 -30.68
N LEU A 97 22.13 -28.23 -30.17
CA LEU A 97 22.00 -29.47 -30.94
C LEU A 97 20.60 -30.10 -30.85
N CYS A 98 19.67 -29.48 -30.10
CA CYS A 98 18.33 -30.01 -29.79
C CYS A 98 18.32 -31.39 -29.12
N ALA A 99 19.35 -31.70 -28.32
CA ALA A 99 19.59 -33.03 -27.78
C ALA A 99 19.10 -33.21 -26.33
N ASN A 100 18.72 -34.44 -25.98
CA ASN A 100 18.56 -34.85 -24.58
C ASN A 100 19.94 -35.01 -23.93
N LEU A 101 20.05 -34.72 -22.64
CA LEU A 101 21.33 -34.62 -21.95
C LEU A 101 21.46 -35.64 -20.82
N ALA A 102 22.49 -36.48 -20.84
CA ALA A 102 22.96 -37.20 -19.66
C ALA A 102 24.22 -36.54 -19.09
N ILE A 103 24.34 -36.45 -17.77
CA ILE A 103 25.50 -35.91 -17.06
C ILE A 103 26.18 -37.04 -16.29
N VAL A 104 27.49 -37.19 -16.49
CA VAL A 104 28.33 -38.19 -15.82
C VAL A 104 29.60 -37.53 -15.29
N GLU A 105 29.97 -37.78 -14.04
CA GLU A 105 31.14 -37.16 -13.41
C GLU A 105 32.46 -37.81 -13.87
N ALA A 106 33.52 -37.00 -13.97
CA ALA A 106 34.83 -37.42 -14.49
C ALA A 106 35.66 -38.30 -13.53
N ASP A 107 35.35 -38.30 -12.23
CA ASP A 107 36.10 -39.00 -11.17
C ASP A 107 35.59 -40.41 -10.87
N LEU A 108 34.56 -40.86 -11.61
CA LEU A 108 33.94 -42.16 -11.43
C LEU A 108 34.87 -43.31 -11.79
N ARG A 109 34.74 -44.40 -11.04
CA ARG A 109 35.51 -45.64 -11.23
C ARG A 109 34.59 -46.85 -11.32
N SER A 110 35.16 -47.95 -11.79
CA SER A 110 34.52 -49.26 -11.78
C SER A 110 35.46 -50.32 -11.22
N ARG A 111 34.88 -51.36 -10.62
CA ARG A 111 35.61 -52.57 -10.19
C ARG A 111 34.81 -53.80 -10.56
N LYS A 112 35.49 -54.91 -10.83
CA LYS A 112 34.84 -56.21 -11.04
C LYS A 112 34.81 -56.99 -9.73
N LYS A 113 33.62 -57.43 -9.33
CA LYS A 113 33.42 -58.27 -8.14
C LYS A 113 32.35 -59.31 -8.47
N ASN A 114 32.65 -60.59 -8.23
CA ASN A 114 31.73 -61.72 -8.50
C ASN A 114 31.18 -61.77 -9.94
N GLY A 115 31.96 -61.35 -10.94
CA GLY A 115 31.54 -61.33 -12.35
C GLY A 115 30.72 -60.10 -12.76
N GLU A 116 30.26 -59.28 -11.81
CA GLU A 116 29.56 -58.02 -12.07
C GLU A 116 30.51 -56.82 -12.05
N VAL A 117 30.16 -55.79 -12.82
CA VAL A 117 30.83 -54.48 -12.78
C VAL A 117 30.11 -53.63 -11.73
N GLU A 118 30.78 -53.37 -10.61
CA GLU A 118 30.34 -52.40 -9.62
C GLU A 118 30.91 -51.01 -9.96
N GLY A 119 30.14 -49.95 -9.75
CA GLY A 119 30.50 -48.58 -10.16
C GLY A 119 30.06 -48.26 -11.59
N LEU A 120 30.77 -47.35 -12.26
CA LEU A 120 30.40 -46.87 -13.61
C LEU A 120 30.36 -48.02 -14.62
N ALA A 121 29.19 -48.24 -15.22
CA ALA A 121 28.95 -49.29 -16.20
C ALA A 121 28.16 -48.75 -17.41
N PRO A 122 28.20 -49.43 -18.58
CA PRO A 122 27.55 -48.97 -19.81
C PRO A 122 26.04 -48.76 -19.66
N ASP A 123 25.38 -49.59 -18.87
CA ASP A 123 23.95 -49.54 -18.61
C ASP A 123 23.50 -48.26 -17.87
N TRP A 124 24.41 -47.56 -17.18
CA TRP A 124 24.10 -46.25 -16.58
C TRP A 124 23.64 -45.24 -17.64
N VAL A 125 24.23 -45.29 -18.83
CA VAL A 125 23.85 -44.41 -19.96
C VAL A 125 22.39 -44.67 -20.34
N SER A 126 22.00 -45.95 -20.42
CA SER A 126 20.61 -46.32 -20.70
C SER A 126 19.66 -45.87 -19.58
N LEU A 127 20.00 -46.15 -18.32
CA LEU A 127 19.18 -45.84 -17.15
C LEU A 127 18.94 -44.33 -16.95
N LEU A 128 19.87 -43.48 -17.38
CA LEU A 128 19.72 -42.02 -17.32
C LEU A 128 18.93 -41.46 -18.52
N LEU A 129 19.11 -42.04 -19.71
CA LEU A 129 18.54 -41.50 -20.96
C LEU A 129 17.17 -42.08 -21.32
N ALA A 130 16.92 -43.36 -21.06
CA ALA A 130 15.69 -44.03 -21.47
C ALA A 130 14.41 -43.32 -20.99
N PRO A 131 14.32 -42.83 -19.73
CA PRO A 131 13.09 -42.18 -19.25
C PRO A 131 12.78 -40.84 -19.94
N ILE A 132 13.81 -40.13 -20.41
CA ILE A 132 13.68 -38.82 -21.06
C ILE A 132 13.55 -38.94 -22.58
N LEU A 133 14.13 -39.97 -23.20
CA LEU A 133 14.03 -40.23 -24.63
C LEU A 133 12.61 -40.67 -25.05
N ASP A 134 11.88 -41.32 -24.15
CA ASP A 134 10.50 -41.75 -24.34
C ASP A 134 9.46 -40.64 -24.03
N ASP A 135 9.89 -39.41 -23.76
CA ASP A 135 9.04 -38.28 -23.36
C ASP A 135 8.20 -38.48 -22.08
N LYS A 136 8.51 -39.51 -21.28
CA LYS A 136 7.80 -39.84 -20.04
C LYS A 136 8.24 -38.97 -18.86
N MET A 137 9.52 -38.63 -18.80
CA MET A 137 10.12 -37.82 -17.74
C MET A 137 10.86 -36.61 -18.31
N ASP A 138 11.07 -35.59 -17.49
CA ASP A 138 11.84 -34.39 -17.84
C ASP A 138 13.18 -34.32 -17.09
N LEU A 139 13.24 -34.92 -15.89
CA LEU A 139 14.46 -35.02 -15.09
C LEU A 139 14.60 -36.43 -14.47
N VAL A 140 15.77 -37.02 -14.62
CA VAL A 140 16.17 -38.30 -14.00
C VAL A 140 17.32 -38.02 -13.05
N ILE A 141 17.19 -38.46 -11.80
CA ILE A 141 18.18 -38.27 -10.74
C ILE A 141 18.78 -39.62 -10.36
N SER A 142 20.10 -39.72 -10.25
CA SER A 142 20.76 -40.95 -9.79
C SER A 142 20.47 -41.26 -8.32
N ARG A 143 20.10 -42.50 -8.03
CA ARG A 143 20.01 -43.05 -6.68
C ARG A 143 21.07 -44.15 -6.48
N PHE A 144 21.90 -43.99 -5.45
CA PHE A 144 22.95 -44.93 -5.11
C PHE A 144 22.67 -45.70 -3.82
N ASN A 145 23.14 -46.94 -3.76
CA ASN A 145 23.32 -47.71 -2.54
C ASN A 145 24.52 -47.10 -1.78
N ARG A 146 24.25 -46.29 -0.76
CA ARG A 146 25.28 -45.67 0.09
C ARG A 146 25.38 -46.35 1.43
N HIS A 147 26.58 -46.32 2.02
CA HIS A 147 26.72 -46.60 3.44
C HIS A 147 25.99 -45.51 4.22
N TYR A 148 25.29 -45.83 5.30
CA TYR A 148 24.43 -44.86 6.04
C TYR A 148 25.19 -43.67 6.66
N LEU A 149 26.51 -43.77 6.79
CA LEU A 149 27.39 -42.67 7.21
C LEU A 149 27.99 -41.87 6.04
N GLN A 150 27.68 -42.25 4.80
CA GLN A 150 28.15 -41.57 3.59
C GLN A 150 27.14 -40.49 3.15
N ALA A 151 27.64 -39.35 2.70
CA ALA A 151 26.84 -38.21 2.22
C ALA A 151 25.72 -37.74 3.20
N PRO A 152 26.03 -37.49 4.49
CA PRO A 152 25.03 -37.10 5.48
C PRO A 152 24.27 -35.80 5.16
N VAL A 153 24.81 -34.93 4.28
CA VAL A 153 24.10 -33.72 3.86
C VAL A 153 22.85 -34.04 3.04
N SER A 154 22.88 -35.11 2.24
CA SER A 154 21.71 -35.57 1.48
C SER A 154 20.62 -36.07 2.41
N THR A 155 20.98 -36.87 3.41
CA THR A 155 20.01 -37.53 4.28
C THR A 155 19.53 -36.67 5.45
N ARG A 156 20.34 -35.73 5.94
CA ARG A 156 20.02 -34.89 7.12
C ARG A 156 19.53 -33.48 6.77
N VAL A 157 19.79 -33.00 5.56
CA VAL A 157 19.43 -31.64 5.11
C VAL A 157 18.57 -31.69 3.85
N PHE A 158 19.08 -32.21 2.73
CA PHE A 158 18.40 -32.08 1.44
C PHE A 158 17.08 -32.87 1.37
N TYR A 159 17.10 -34.18 1.65
CA TYR A 159 15.92 -35.02 1.60
C TYR A 159 14.80 -34.47 2.51
N PRO A 160 15.04 -34.19 3.81
CA PRO A 160 14.00 -33.63 4.68
C PRO A 160 13.45 -32.27 4.22
N ILE A 161 14.32 -31.35 3.78
CA ILE A 161 13.90 -30.00 3.37
C ILE A 161 13.11 -30.03 2.06
N LEU A 162 13.54 -30.82 1.07
CA LEU A 162 12.83 -30.96 -0.20
C LEU A 162 11.48 -31.64 -0.01
N THR A 163 11.40 -32.65 0.87
CA THR A 163 10.14 -33.27 1.30
C THR A 163 9.21 -32.23 1.94
N ALA A 164 9.68 -31.47 2.92
CA ALA A 164 8.82 -30.55 3.68
C ALA A 164 8.45 -29.27 2.91
N ILE A 165 9.42 -28.59 2.26
CA ILE A 165 9.18 -27.28 1.63
C ILE A 165 8.64 -27.43 0.20
N TYR A 166 9.14 -28.42 -0.56
CA TYR A 166 8.85 -28.59 -1.98
C TYR A 166 7.95 -29.78 -2.31
N ASN A 167 7.55 -30.59 -1.31
CA ASN A 167 6.75 -31.81 -1.48
C ASN A 167 7.37 -32.82 -2.46
N CYS A 168 8.71 -32.95 -2.48
CA CYS A 168 9.44 -33.79 -3.43
C CYS A 168 10.57 -34.59 -2.72
N PRO A 169 10.36 -35.88 -2.40
CA PRO A 169 11.30 -36.69 -1.61
C PRO A 169 12.45 -37.25 -2.46
N ILE A 170 13.45 -36.41 -2.78
CA ILE A 170 14.66 -36.82 -3.51
C ILE A 170 15.70 -37.40 -2.53
N HIS A 171 16.04 -38.68 -2.65
CA HIS A 171 16.82 -39.43 -1.67
C HIS A 171 18.33 -39.19 -1.76
N ASP A 172 18.87 -38.97 -2.96
CA ASP A 172 20.31 -38.74 -3.15
C ASP A 172 20.60 -37.60 -4.14
N LEU A 173 20.44 -36.37 -3.66
CA LEU A 173 20.72 -35.18 -4.45
C LEU A 173 22.22 -35.02 -4.79
N THR A 174 23.11 -35.59 -3.96
CA THR A 174 24.58 -35.55 -4.15
C THR A 174 25.11 -36.66 -5.05
N GLY A 175 24.22 -37.40 -5.72
CA GLY A 175 24.61 -38.41 -6.71
C GLY A 175 25.46 -37.80 -7.81
N GLY A 176 24.99 -36.69 -8.41
CA GLY A 176 25.74 -35.90 -9.39
C GLY A 176 25.59 -36.40 -10.84
N GLN A 177 24.79 -37.44 -11.08
CA GLN A 177 24.45 -37.93 -12.41
C GLN A 177 22.98 -37.69 -12.69
N TRP A 178 22.72 -37.18 -13.89
CA TRP A 178 21.42 -36.62 -14.24
C TRP A 178 21.05 -36.99 -15.66
N GLY A 179 19.76 -37.22 -15.92
CA GLY A 179 19.16 -37.19 -17.24
C GLY A 179 18.26 -35.97 -17.35
N ILE A 180 18.44 -35.12 -18.35
CA ILE A 180 17.70 -33.87 -18.54
C ILE A 180 17.11 -33.86 -19.95
N SER A 181 15.78 -33.76 -20.05
CA SER A 181 15.13 -33.69 -21.35
C SER A 181 15.47 -32.40 -22.09
N CYS A 182 15.50 -32.45 -23.41
CA CYS A 182 15.75 -31.26 -24.24
C CYS A 182 14.73 -30.13 -23.99
N ARG A 183 13.52 -30.47 -23.50
CA ARG A 183 12.47 -29.52 -23.09
C ARG A 183 12.81 -28.73 -21.82
N LEU A 184 13.52 -29.34 -20.88
CA LEU A 184 13.84 -28.72 -19.59
C LEU A 184 15.09 -27.82 -19.67
N ILE A 185 16.00 -28.10 -20.61
CA ILE A 185 17.24 -27.34 -20.80
C ILE A 185 17.02 -25.83 -20.99
N PRO A 186 16.06 -25.34 -21.82
CA PRO A 186 15.77 -23.92 -21.95
C PRO A 186 15.39 -23.24 -20.63
N THR A 187 14.64 -23.93 -19.76
CA THR A 187 14.25 -23.42 -18.44
C THR A 187 15.48 -23.17 -17.56
N TYR A 188 16.41 -24.13 -17.52
CA TYR A 188 17.68 -23.95 -16.82
C TYR A 188 18.48 -22.79 -17.39
N LEU A 189 18.69 -22.73 -18.72
CA LEU A 189 19.50 -21.68 -19.32
C LEU A 189 18.89 -20.28 -19.16
N LYS A 190 17.56 -20.15 -19.15
CA LYS A 190 16.86 -18.88 -18.89
C LYS A 190 17.06 -18.42 -17.45
N LYS A 191 16.90 -19.32 -16.47
CA LYS A 191 17.05 -18.99 -15.04
C LYS A 191 18.52 -18.84 -14.60
N ALA A 192 19.46 -19.49 -15.30
CA ALA A 192 20.90 -19.41 -15.00
C ALA A 192 21.48 -17.99 -15.14
N LEU A 193 20.83 -17.09 -15.90
CA LEU A 193 21.23 -15.68 -16.01
C LEU A 193 21.05 -14.89 -14.69
N GLN A 194 20.35 -15.46 -13.71
CA GLN A 194 20.06 -14.84 -12.41
C GLN A 194 20.80 -15.52 -11.25
N ALA A 195 21.67 -16.50 -11.53
CA ALA A 195 22.27 -17.39 -10.54
C ALA A 195 23.54 -16.78 -9.88
N ASP A 196 23.65 -16.96 -8.57
CA ASP A 196 24.79 -16.56 -7.72
C ASP A 196 26.05 -17.43 -8.00
N ALA A 197 27.23 -16.90 -7.68
CA ALA A 197 28.53 -17.57 -7.80
C ALA A 197 28.58 -18.94 -7.09
N ASN A 198 27.78 -19.13 -6.03
CA ASN A 198 27.65 -20.42 -5.33
C ASN A 198 27.08 -21.53 -6.24
N ILE A 199 26.14 -21.20 -7.12
CA ILE A 199 25.52 -22.14 -8.08
C ILE A 199 26.52 -22.54 -9.17
N GLY A 200 27.41 -21.61 -9.57
CA GLY A 200 28.49 -21.89 -10.52
C GLY A 200 29.51 -22.94 -10.04
N SER A 201 29.51 -23.28 -8.74
CA SER A 201 30.43 -24.26 -8.14
C SER A 201 29.71 -25.53 -7.64
N TYR A 202 29.67 -25.77 -6.32
CA TYR A 202 29.10 -27.00 -5.72
C TYR A 202 27.57 -26.93 -5.54
N GLY A 203 26.96 -25.75 -5.62
CA GLY A 203 25.51 -25.57 -5.40
C GLY A 203 24.61 -26.06 -6.53
N ILE A 204 25.17 -26.41 -7.70
CA ILE A 204 24.41 -26.67 -8.94
C ILE A 204 23.38 -27.80 -8.79
N ASP A 205 23.70 -28.88 -8.09
CA ASP A 205 22.83 -30.04 -7.95
C ASP A 205 21.51 -29.66 -7.23
N SER A 206 21.59 -28.82 -6.19
CA SER A 206 20.41 -28.29 -5.49
C SER A 206 19.57 -27.37 -6.36
N TRP A 207 20.23 -26.50 -7.13
CA TRP A 207 19.56 -25.56 -8.02
C TRP A 207 18.84 -26.25 -9.18
N LEU A 208 19.43 -27.31 -9.76
CA LEU A 208 18.79 -28.11 -10.81
C LEU A 208 17.50 -28.75 -10.28
N ALA A 209 17.56 -29.42 -9.12
CA ALA A 209 16.39 -30.08 -8.55
C ALA A 209 15.26 -29.10 -8.22
N THR A 210 15.51 -28.04 -7.46
CA THR A 210 14.46 -27.07 -7.07
C THR A 210 13.92 -26.30 -8.29
N THR A 211 14.76 -26.00 -9.27
CA THR A 211 14.32 -25.32 -10.51
C THR A 211 13.39 -26.22 -11.32
N ALA A 212 13.69 -27.51 -11.42
CA ALA A 212 12.81 -28.48 -12.07
C ALA A 212 11.46 -28.58 -11.34
N ILE A 213 11.48 -28.72 -10.01
CA ILE A 213 10.28 -28.80 -9.19
C ILE A 213 9.41 -27.55 -9.38
N THR A 214 9.99 -26.36 -9.24
CA THR A 214 9.24 -25.09 -9.36
C THR A 214 8.74 -24.80 -10.77
N SER A 215 9.34 -25.42 -11.80
CA SER A 215 8.85 -25.37 -13.18
C SER A 215 7.77 -26.42 -13.51
N GLY A 216 7.43 -27.31 -12.58
CA GLY A 216 6.46 -28.38 -12.79
C GLY A 216 6.97 -29.53 -13.67
N ALA A 217 8.28 -29.78 -13.67
CA ALA A 217 8.88 -30.88 -14.44
C ALA A 217 8.49 -32.25 -13.88
N ARG A 218 8.41 -33.28 -14.73
CA ARG A 218 8.24 -34.67 -14.29
C ARG A 218 9.59 -35.25 -13.88
N ILE A 219 9.71 -35.64 -12.61
CA ILE A 219 10.97 -36.06 -12.00
C ILE A 219 10.89 -37.54 -11.61
N CYS A 220 11.96 -38.30 -11.83
CA CYS A 220 12.11 -39.65 -11.29
C CYS A 220 13.54 -39.92 -10.81
N GLU A 221 13.71 -40.96 -10.01
CA GLU A 221 15.01 -41.51 -9.63
C GLU A 221 15.37 -42.74 -10.46
N THR A 222 16.66 -43.06 -10.56
CA THR A 222 17.14 -44.30 -11.20
C THR A 222 18.21 -44.98 -10.36
N ASN A 223 18.09 -46.30 -10.16
CA ASN A 223 19.04 -47.06 -9.33
C ASN A 223 20.33 -47.39 -10.10
N LEU A 224 21.44 -46.76 -9.74
CA LEU A 224 22.73 -46.96 -10.43
C LEU A 224 23.69 -47.93 -9.71
N GLY A 225 23.31 -48.46 -8.54
CA GLY A 225 24.17 -49.34 -7.72
C GLY A 225 25.04 -48.54 -6.75
N ILE A 226 26.34 -48.80 -6.68
CA ILE A 226 27.26 -48.07 -5.79
C ILE A 226 28.07 -47.00 -6.54
N LYS A 227 28.34 -45.86 -5.89
CA LYS A 227 29.20 -44.78 -6.44
C LYS A 227 30.65 -44.95 -5.97
N ILE A 228 31.53 -45.44 -6.86
CA ILE A 228 32.97 -45.58 -6.57
C ILE A 228 33.72 -44.37 -7.10
N HIS A 229 34.30 -43.58 -6.19
CA HIS A 229 35.09 -42.39 -6.48
C HIS A 229 36.11 -42.16 -5.36
N ARG A 230 37.09 -41.27 -5.57
CA ARG A 230 38.09 -40.95 -4.53
C ARG A 230 37.48 -39.93 -3.55
N PRO A 231 37.45 -40.20 -2.23
CA PRO A 231 36.96 -39.22 -1.27
C PRO A 231 37.93 -38.04 -1.15
N THR A 232 37.42 -36.81 -1.26
CA THR A 232 38.19 -35.57 -1.07
C THR A 232 38.15 -35.18 0.40
N LEU A 233 39.19 -35.51 1.17
CA LEU A 233 39.19 -35.36 2.63
C LEU A 233 39.47 -33.92 3.13
N ASP A 234 40.02 -33.03 2.28
CA ASP A 234 40.61 -31.74 2.75
C ASP A 234 39.69 -30.50 2.65
N LYS A 235 38.41 -30.61 2.27
CA LYS A 235 37.53 -29.44 2.03
C LYS A 235 36.06 -29.61 2.47
N THR A 236 35.79 -30.50 3.42
CA THR A 236 34.42 -30.94 3.77
C THR A 236 33.50 -29.82 4.27
N GLU A 237 34.01 -28.91 5.12
CA GLU A 237 33.24 -27.78 5.66
C GLU A 237 32.91 -26.74 4.57
N LEU A 238 33.87 -26.40 3.71
CA LEU A 238 33.67 -25.45 2.61
C LEU A 238 32.62 -25.94 1.61
N VAL A 239 32.63 -27.24 1.30
CA VAL A 239 31.65 -27.86 0.41
C VAL A 239 30.27 -27.86 1.06
N LEU A 240 30.16 -28.22 2.35
CA LEU A 240 28.89 -28.16 3.09
C LEU A 240 28.31 -26.74 3.09
N ARG A 241 29.13 -25.74 3.43
CA ARG A 241 28.74 -24.31 3.44
C ARG A 241 28.15 -23.89 2.10
N LYS A 242 28.79 -24.26 0.98
CA LYS A 242 28.31 -23.94 -0.37
C LYS A 242 27.02 -24.65 -0.74
N LEU A 243 26.88 -25.93 -0.37
CA LEU A 243 25.67 -26.73 -0.62
C LEU A 243 24.45 -26.17 0.12
N VAL A 244 24.59 -25.95 1.44
CA VAL A 244 23.50 -25.40 2.27
C VAL A 244 23.20 -23.95 1.87
N GLY A 245 24.23 -23.15 1.61
CA GLY A 245 24.09 -21.78 1.12
C GLY A 245 23.30 -21.70 -0.18
N ALA A 246 23.59 -22.57 -1.15
CA ALA A 246 22.83 -22.62 -2.41
C ALA A 246 21.37 -22.98 -2.19
N LEU A 247 21.07 -23.99 -1.36
CA LEU A 247 19.71 -24.37 -1.00
C LEU A 247 18.95 -23.23 -0.33
N PHE A 248 19.56 -22.58 0.67
CA PHE A 248 18.92 -21.49 1.41
C PHE A 248 18.63 -20.29 0.51
N HIS A 249 19.58 -19.91 -0.36
CA HIS A 249 19.34 -18.87 -1.37
C HIS A 249 18.19 -19.22 -2.29
N GLN A 250 18.10 -20.49 -2.70
CA GLN A 250 17.07 -20.95 -3.62
C GLN A 250 15.69 -20.99 -2.98
N ILE A 251 15.58 -21.41 -1.71
CA ILE A 251 14.33 -21.30 -0.93
C ILE A 251 13.87 -19.83 -0.86
N VAL A 252 14.79 -18.89 -0.64
CA VAL A 252 14.47 -17.45 -0.65
C VAL A 252 14.03 -16.97 -2.04
N ALA A 253 14.65 -17.47 -3.10
CA ALA A 253 14.29 -17.13 -4.49
C ALA A 253 12.90 -17.68 -4.87
N ASP A 254 12.56 -18.88 -4.39
CA ASP A 254 11.30 -19.57 -4.66
C ASP A 254 10.15 -19.12 -3.74
N ARG A 255 10.33 -18.05 -2.96
CA ARG A 255 9.37 -17.58 -1.95
C ARG A 255 7.93 -17.45 -2.45
N GLU A 256 7.72 -16.95 -3.66
CA GLU A 256 6.37 -16.70 -4.20
C GLU A 256 5.70 -18.03 -4.56
N TRP A 257 6.47 -18.96 -5.16
CA TRP A 257 6.01 -20.30 -5.48
C TRP A 257 5.65 -21.08 -4.20
N ILE A 258 6.51 -20.97 -3.17
CA ILE A 258 6.27 -21.57 -1.85
C ILE A 258 4.98 -20.98 -1.26
N LYS A 259 4.78 -19.66 -1.27
CA LYS A 259 3.54 -19.05 -0.77
C LYS A 259 2.30 -19.51 -1.53
N GLU A 260 2.35 -19.57 -2.86
CA GLU A 260 1.23 -19.97 -3.70
C GLU A 260 0.81 -21.42 -3.47
N LYS A 261 1.75 -22.36 -3.50
CA LYS A 261 1.47 -23.80 -3.36
C LYS A 261 1.15 -24.22 -1.93
N ASN A 262 1.45 -23.36 -0.96
CA ASN A 262 1.26 -23.63 0.47
C ASN A 262 0.12 -22.81 1.10
N ARG A 263 -0.73 -22.17 0.30
CA ARG A 263 -1.93 -21.42 0.73
C ARG A 263 -3.11 -22.31 1.19
N VAL A 264 -3.03 -23.61 0.97
CA VAL A 264 -4.07 -24.58 1.35
C VAL A 264 -3.62 -25.27 2.63
N ASP A 265 -4.49 -25.32 3.65
CA ASP A 265 -4.24 -26.03 4.92
C ASP A 265 -4.08 -27.56 4.75
N GLU A 266 -4.23 -28.06 3.52
CA GLU A 266 -4.01 -29.45 3.12
C GLU A 266 -2.89 -29.49 2.08
N MET A 267 -1.67 -29.86 2.49
CA MET A 267 -0.68 -30.30 1.50
C MET A 267 -1.25 -31.52 0.76
N PRO A 268 -1.05 -31.62 -0.56
CA PRO A 268 -1.34 -32.86 -1.28
C PRO A 268 -0.59 -34.01 -0.59
N LEU A 269 -1.24 -35.16 -0.43
CA LEU A 269 -0.60 -36.39 0.06
C LEU A 269 0.78 -36.55 -0.60
N LEU A 270 1.82 -36.77 0.21
CA LEU A 270 3.19 -36.95 -0.26
C LEU A 270 3.18 -38.03 -1.34
N GLN A 271 3.48 -37.65 -2.59
CA GLN A 271 3.55 -38.62 -3.67
C GLN A 271 4.96 -39.19 -3.72
N PRO A 272 5.12 -40.53 -3.59
CA PRO A 272 6.43 -41.15 -3.70
C PRO A 272 7.00 -40.91 -5.11
N LEU A 273 8.29 -40.56 -5.15
CA LEU A 273 8.98 -40.33 -6.41
C LEU A 273 9.20 -41.66 -7.13
N ALA A 274 8.81 -41.73 -8.41
CA ALA A 274 9.01 -42.94 -9.21
C ALA A 274 10.50 -43.30 -9.26
N THR A 275 10.85 -44.55 -8.94
CA THR A 275 12.23 -45.06 -9.05
C THR A 275 12.31 -46.11 -10.15
N LEU A 276 13.19 -45.88 -11.12
CA LEU A 276 13.39 -46.73 -12.29
C LEU A 276 14.63 -47.62 -12.13
N GLY A 277 14.60 -48.78 -12.78
CA GLY A 277 15.66 -49.79 -12.70
C GLY A 277 15.61 -50.65 -11.44
N THR A 278 16.07 -51.90 -11.55
CA THR A 278 16.17 -52.83 -10.43
C THR A 278 17.29 -52.42 -9.49
N LYS A 279 17.03 -52.40 -8.17
CA LYS A 279 18.06 -52.14 -7.15
C LYS A 279 19.17 -53.19 -7.28
N LYS A 280 20.38 -52.76 -7.65
CA LYS A 280 21.54 -53.63 -7.77
C LYS A 280 21.95 -54.17 -6.40
N SER A 281 22.45 -55.40 -6.34
CA SER A 281 22.89 -56.09 -5.10
C SER A 281 24.25 -55.58 -4.56
N HIS A 282 24.83 -54.58 -5.20
CA HIS A 282 26.14 -54.01 -4.91
C HIS A 282 26.17 -53.41 -3.50
N ARG A 283 27.19 -53.78 -2.72
CA ARG A 283 27.38 -53.30 -1.35
C ARG A 283 28.42 -52.17 -1.30
N PRO A 284 28.11 -51.03 -0.65
CA PRO A 284 29.05 -49.94 -0.48
C PRO A 284 30.22 -50.35 0.42
N ASP A 285 31.33 -49.62 0.32
CA ASP A 285 32.47 -49.79 1.21
C ASP A 285 32.16 -49.19 2.60
N GLU A 286 32.74 -49.76 3.66
CA GLU A 286 32.55 -49.29 5.03
C GLU A 286 33.12 -47.88 5.21
N VAL A 287 32.35 -47.00 5.86
CA VAL A 287 32.77 -45.63 6.16
C VAL A 287 33.03 -45.51 7.66
N LYS A 288 34.26 -45.10 8.03
CA LYS A 288 34.66 -44.85 9.41
C LYS A 288 34.60 -43.35 9.71
N ILE A 289 33.82 -42.97 10.72
CA ILE A 289 33.82 -41.63 11.30
C ILE A 289 34.23 -41.73 12.78
N LEU A 290 34.79 -40.65 13.33
CA LEU A 290 35.15 -40.53 14.74
C LEU A 290 34.16 -39.60 15.43
N PRO A 291 33.06 -40.11 16.05
CA PRO A 291 32.02 -39.26 16.62
C PRO A 291 32.55 -38.28 17.67
N GLN A 292 33.60 -38.67 18.42
CA GLN A 292 34.23 -37.82 19.42
C GLN A 292 34.85 -36.54 18.81
N GLN A 293 35.36 -36.61 17.57
CA GLN A 293 35.88 -35.45 16.87
C GLN A 293 34.76 -34.49 16.45
N LEU A 294 33.62 -35.03 16.01
CA LEU A 294 32.43 -34.26 15.65
C LEU A 294 31.79 -33.59 16.88
N VAL A 295 31.72 -34.29 18.03
CA VAL A 295 31.30 -33.67 19.31
C VAL A 295 32.25 -32.53 19.69
N ALA A 296 33.56 -32.71 19.54
CA ALA A 296 34.52 -31.64 19.80
C ALA A 296 34.36 -30.46 18.82
N GLY A 297 34.03 -30.73 17.55
CA GLY A 297 33.66 -29.73 16.55
C GLY A 297 32.44 -28.92 16.97
N TYR A 298 31.34 -29.59 17.30
CA TYR A 298 30.13 -28.98 17.85
C TYR A 298 30.44 -28.08 19.06
N LYS A 299 31.19 -28.57 20.06
CA LYS A 299 31.52 -27.79 21.27
C LYS A 299 32.36 -26.54 20.97
N ARG A 300 33.39 -26.66 20.13
CA ARG A 300 34.21 -25.51 19.71
C ARG A 300 33.36 -24.50 18.94
N GLY A 301 32.50 -24.98 18.04
CA GLY A 301 31.60 -24.14 17.26
C GLY A 301 30.52 -23.47 18.12
N PHE A 302 29.94 -24.18 19.09
CA PHE A 302 28.99 -23.63 20.06
C PHE A 302 29.61 -22.46 20.82
N ASN A 303 30.82 -22.63 21.35
CA ASN A 303 31.52 -21.56 22.04
C ASN A 303 31.85 -20.37 21.12
N LYS A 304 32.23 -20.63 19.86
CA LYS A 304 32.52 -19.58 18.88
C LYS A 304 31.27 -18.76 18.52
N PHE A 305 30.14 -19.42 18.32
CA PHE A 305 28.90 -18.79 17.83
C PHE A 305 27.84 -18.57 18.93
N HIS A 306 28.17 -18.81 20.20
CA HIS A 306 27.32 -18.58 21.37
C HIS A 306 26.56 -17.24 21.33
N PRO A 307 27.20 -16.08 21.05
CA PRO A 307 26.50 -14.80 21.02
C PRO A 307 25.41 -14.74 19.94
N LEU A 308 25.67 -15.39 18.80
CA LEU A 308 24.73 -15.49 17.70
C LEU A 308 23.57 -16.40 18.11
N TYR A 309 23.82 -17.63 18.59
CA TYR A 309 22.76 -18.56 19.00
C TYR A 309 21.84 -17.97 20.07
N ARG A 310 22.40 -17.32 21.09
CA ARG A 310 21.62 -16.66 22.16
C ARG A 310 20.68 -15.58 21.63
N ARG A 311 21.07 -14.92 20.54
CA ARG A 311 20.30 -13.82 19.96
C ARG A 311 19.28 -14.28 18.91
N VAL A 312 19.57 -15.37 18.20
CA VAL A 312 18.76 -15.80 17.05
C VAL A 312 17.83 -16.98 17.33
N MET A 313 18.10 -17.76 18.38
CA MET A 313 17.29 -18.89 18.80
C MET A 313 16.31 -18.48 19.93
N PRO A 314 15.11 -19.07 20.00
CA PRO A 314 14.27 -19.01 21.20
C PRO A 314 15.03 -19.51 22.44
N GLU A 315 14.74 -18.92 23.59
CA GLU A 315 15.41 -19.23 24.87
C GLU A 315 15.40 -20.73 25.18
N GLU A 316 14.27 -21.41 24.97
CA GLU A 316 14.12 -22.85 25.16
C GLU A 316 15.11 -23.67 24.30
N ILE A 317 15.25 -23.32 23.01
CA ILE A 317 16.15 -23.99 22.07
C ILE A 317 17.60 -23.73 22.44
N TYR A 318 17.90 -22.47 22.79
CA TYR A 318 19.23 -22.07 23.20
C TYR A 318 19.71 -22.83 24.43
N GLN A 319 18.86 -22.95 25.46
CA GLN A 319 19.17 -23.72 26.67
C GLN A 319 19.43 -25.20 26.36
N GLN A 320 18.67 -25.80 25.45
CA GLN A 320 18.92 -27.17 25.00
C GLN A 320 20.28 -27.32 24.31
N LEU A 321 20.66 -26.38 23.43
CA LEU A 321 21.98 -26.38 22.81
C LEU A 321 23.11 -26.18 23.83
N GLU A 322 22.92 -25.32 24.82
CA GLU A 322 23.89 -25.11 25.90
C GLU A 322 24.11 -26.37 26.74
N MET A 323 23.03 -27.10 27.07
CA MET A 323 23.12 -28.39 27.75
C MET A 323 23.94 -29.41 26.93
N LEU A 324 23.75 -29.48 25.61
CA LEU A 324 24.53 -30.36 24.73
C LEU A 324 26.01 -30.01 24.70
N ALA A 325 26.35 -28.71 24.74
CA ALA A 325 27.74 -28.28 24.79
C ALA A 325 28.43 -28.73 26.11
N GLY A 326 27.67 -28.81 27.21
CA GLY A 326 28.11 -29.33 28.49
C GLY A 326 28.24 -30.87 28.57
N ALA A 327 27.50 -31.62 27.75
CA ALA A 327 27.42 -33.08 27.85
C ALA A 327 28.73 -33.82 27.52
N GLU A 328 29.02 -34.92 28.21
CA GLU A 328 30.14 -35.81 27.83
C GLU A 328 29.88 -36.52 26.49
N ALA A 329 30.93 -36.89 25.76
CA ALA A 329 30.78 -37.44 24.41
C ALA A 329 29.94 -38.74 24.35
N GLY A 330 29.98 -39.58 25.40
CA GLY A 330 29.16 -40.80 25.47
C GLY A 330 27.68 -40.55 25.80
N GLN A 331 27.32 -39.35 26.25
CA GLN A 331 25.96 -38.92 26.58
C GLN A 331 25.43 -37.86 25.59
N PHE A 332 26.17 -37.60 24.52
CA PHE A 332 25.82 -36.57 23.55
C PHE A 332 24.66 -37.05 22.67
N VAL A 333 23.47 -36.51 22.91
CA VAL A 333 22.24 -36.82 22.16
C VAL A 333 21.64 -35.53 21.62
N PHE A 334 21.69 -35.32 20.31
CA PHE A 334 21.06 -34.19 19.64
C PHE A 334 19.70 -34.65 19.08
N PRO A 335 18.56 -34.31 19.73
CA PRO A 335 17.27 -34.83 19.32
C PRO A 335 16.87 -34.39 17.90
N PRO A 336 16.16 -35.23 17.12
CA PRO A 336 15.68 -34.88 15.79
C PRO A 336 14.87 -33.57 15.76
N GLU A 337 13.94 -33.39 16.70
CA GLU A 337 13.12 -32.18 16.81
C GLU A 337 14.00 -30.92 17.00
N LEU A 338 14.99 -30.97 17.88
CA LEU A 338 15.91 -29.86 18.12
C LEU A 338 16.73 -29.52 16.86
N TRP A 339 17.17 -30.54 16.11
CA TRP A 339 17.89 -30.36 14.85
C TRP A 339 17.03 -29.65 13.80
N VAL A 340 15.78 -30.09 13.65
CA VAL A 340 14.82 -29.48 12.72
C VAL A 340 14.52 -28.04 13.10
N ARG A 341 14.17 -27.79 14.37
CA ARG A 341 13.85 -26.43 14.86
C ARG A 341 15.03 -25.49 14.65
N THR A 342 16.25 -25.89 15.02
CA THR A 342 17.46 -25.07 14.82
C THR A 342 17.80 -24.85 13.34
N THR A 343 17.52 -25.81 12.47
CA THR A 343 17.62 -25.64 11.01
C THR A 343 16.64 -24.59 10.49
N TYR A 344 15.36 -24.67 10.87
CA TYR A 344 14.36 -23.67 10.48
C TYR A 344 14.67 -22.28 11.01
N TYR A 345 15.13 -22.15 12.26
CA TYR A 345 15.56 -20.85 12.78
C TYR A 345 16.81 -20.33 12.05
N SER A 346 17.76 -21.19 11.68
CA SER A 346 18.91 -20.76 10.87
C SER A 346 18.43 -20.21 9.51
N LEU A 347 17.48 -20.89 8.85
CA LEU A 347 16.86 -20.43 7.61
C LEU A 347 16.07 -19.12 7.79
N LEU A 348 15.26 -18.97 8.86
CA LEU A 348 14.54 -17.73 9.17
C LEU A 348 15.46 -16.53 9.37
N ASN A 349 16.64 -16.76 9.96
CA ASN A 349 17.64 -15.69 10.14
C ASN A 349 18.41 -15.41 8.86
N PHE A 350 18.65 -16.42 8.02
CA PHE A 350 19.23 -16.25 6.70
C PHE A 350 18.37 -15.38 5.76
N VAL A 351 17.04 -15.46 5.90
CA VAL A 351 16.09 -14.64 5.15
C VAL A 351 16.07 -13.17 5.63
N SER A 352 16.33 -12.92 6.92
CA SER A 352 16.25 -11.57 7.52
C SER A 352 17.43 -10.70 7.12
N ARG A 353 17.17 -9.47 6.63
CA ARG A 353 18.19 -8.61 5.99
C ARG A 353 19.05 -7.75 6.93
N LYS A 354 18.85 -7.78 8.26
CA LYS A 354 19.35 -6.67 9.11
C LYS A 354 20.09 -7.04 10.40
N VAL A 355 20.20 -8.31 10.80
CA VAL A 355 20.78 -8.65 12.12
C VAL A 355 22.19 -9.23 12.03
N PHE A 356 22.48 -10.11 11.07
CA PHE A 356 23.78 -10.77 10.89
C PHE A 356 24.10 -10.98 9.41
N ALA A 357 25.38 -11.11 9.06
CA ALA A 357 25.75 -11.48 7.70
C ALA A 357 25.26 -12.90 7.41
N LYS A 358 24.80 -13.15 6.18
CA LYS A 358 24.39 -14.50 5.74
C LYS A 358 25.49 -15.53 5.93
N ASP A 359 26.74 -15.10 5.77
CA ASP A 359 27.92 -15.93 5.96
C ASP A 359 28.08 -16.38 7.42
N ASP A 360 27.80 -15.51 8.40
CA ASP A 360 27.84 -15.87 9.82
C ASP A 360 26.76 -16.90 10.15
N VAL A 361 25.57 -16.76 9.56
CA VAL A 361 24.48 -17.74 9.74
C VAL A 361 24.89 -19.10 9.18
N LEU A 362 25.47 -19.15 7.98
CA LEU A 362 25.95 -20.40 7.37
C LEU A 362 27.10 -21.02 8.15
N ASP A 363 28.06 -20.22 8.63
CA ASP A 363 29.18 -20.73 9.42
C ASP A 363 28.72 -21.25 10.78
N SER A 364 27.70 -20.63 11.38
CA SER A 364 27.06 -21.12 12.61
C SER A 364 26.20 -22.37 12.40
N PHE A 365 25.83 -22.71 11.17
CA PHE A 365 25.08 -23.94 10.88
C PHE A 365 25.97 -25.18 10.91
N ILE A 366 27.26 -25.04 10.55
CA ILE A 366 28.22 -26.16 10.46
C ILE A 366 28.34 -26.92 11.80
N PRO A 367 28.56 -26.27 12.96
CA PRO A 367 28.66 -26.99 14.23
C PRO A 367 27.36 -27.74 14.59
N LEU A 368 26.19 -27.14 14.35
CA LEU A 368 24.90 -27.79 14.60
C LEU A 368 24.76 -29.08 13.77
N TYR A 369 25.18 -29.03 12.51
CA TYR A 369 25.21 -30.18 11.61
C TYR A 369 26.19 -31.27 12.09
N GLU A 370 27.39 -30.89 12.55
CA GLU A 370 28.34 -31.84 13.14
C GLU A 370 27.75 -32.54 14.37
N GLY A 371 27.04 -31.80 15.23
CA GLY A 371 26.33 -32.36 16.38
C GLY A 371 25.26 -33.37 15.98
N CYS A 372 24.44 -33.06 14.97
CA CYS A 372 23.43 -33.98 14.45
C CYS A 372 24.05 -35.30 13.93
N ILE A 373 25.15 -35.22 13.18
CA ILE A 373 25.87 -36.41 12.71
C ILE A 373 26.47 -37.18 13.89
N ALA A 374 27.12 -36.49 14.83
CA ALA A 374 27.77 -37.10 15.99
C ALA A 374 26.76 -37.94 16.80
N SER A 375 25.60 -37.35 17.09
CA SER A 375 24.51 -38.02 17.81
C SER A 375 24.05 -39.28 17.09
N SER A 376 23.78 -39.17 15.79
CA SER A 376 23.33 -40.32 14.97
C SER A 376 24.39 -41.42 14.93
N ALA A 377 25.66 -41.05 14.78
CA ALA A 377 26.78 -41.99 14.73
C ALA A 377 26.97 -42.74 16.05
N LEU A 378 26.87 -42.04 17.18
CA LEU A 378 26.96 -42.64 18.52
C LEU A 378 25.83 -43.64 18.76
N GLU A 379 24.61 -43.30 18.35
CA GLU A 379 23.44 -44.19 18.49
C GLU A 379 23.61 -45.47 17.64
N LEU A 380 24.05 -45.33 16.39
CA LEU A 380 24.29 -46.47 15.50
C LEU A 380 25.47 -47.33 15.98
N GLN A 381 26.52 -46.71 16.52
CA GLN A 381 27.64 -47.44 17.14
C GLN A 381 27.17 -48.24 18.36
N ALA A 382 26.38 -47.62 19.26
CA ALA A 382 25.82 -48.29 20.42
C ALA A 382 24.84 -49.42 20.03
N LEU A 383 24.11 -49.29 18.92
CA LEU A 383 23.31 -50.38 18.36
C LEU A 383 24.21 -51.52 17.85
N ARG A 384 25.25 -51.20 17.06
CA ARG A 384 26.19 -52.18 16.53
C ARG A 384 26.88 -52.97 17.65
N ASP A 385 27.27 -52.31 18.73
CA ASP A 385 27.88 -52.94 19.90
C ASP A 385 26.91 -53.91 20.60
N ARG A 386 25.62 -53.55 20.71
CA ARG A 386 24.57 -54.43 21.25
C ARG A 386 24.27 -55.65 20.36
N LEU A 387 24.48 -55.53 19.05
CA LEU A 387 24.27 -56.59 18.06
C LEU A 387 25.47 -57.53 17.90
N GLY A 388 26.49 -57.43 18.76
CA GLY A 388 27.73 -58.22 18.66
C GLY A 388 27.55 -59.75 18.73
N CYS A 389 26.36 -60.24 19.09
CA CYS A 389 26.02 -61.67 19.05
C CYS A 389 25.62 -62.19 17.66
N LEU A 390 25.37 -61.32 16.68
CA LEU A 390 24.99 -61.67 15.31
C LEU A 390 26.21 -61.78 14.37
N SER A 391 26.01 -62.36 13.18
CA SER A 391 27.05 -62.28 12.15
C SER A 391 27.25 -60.83 11.69
N ALA A 392 28.48 -60.49 11.26
CA ALA A 392 28.81 -59.14 10.82
C ALA A 392 27.88 -58.63 9.69
N GLY A 393 27.38 -59.52 8.83
CA GLY A 393 26.45 -59.16 7.76
C GLY A 393 25.02 -58.87 8.25
N GLU A 394 24.53 -59.61 9.25
CA GLU A 394 23.20 -59.39 9.84
C GLU A 394 23.19 -58.14 10.71
N ALA A 395 24.22 -57.95 11.53
CA ALA A 395 24.38 -56.74 12.34
C ALA A 395 24.42 -55.49 11.46
N GLU A 396 25.20 -55.51 10.38
CA GLU A 396 25.29 -54.38 9.45
C GLU A 396 23.96 -54.09 8.74
N HIS A 397 23.19 -55.13 8.39
CA HIS A 397 21.86 -54.95 7.79
C HIS A 397 20.89 -54.25 8.74
N LEU A 398 20.83 -54.68 10.01
CA LEU A 398 19.98 -54.07 11.03
C LEU A 398 20.39 -52.62 11.34
N VAL A 399 21.70 -52.35 11.42
CA VAL A 399 22.20 -50.98 11.61
C VAL A 399 21.83 -50.09 10.43
N SER A 400 21.90 -50.61 9.20
CA SER A 400 21.45 -49.89 8.00
C SER A 400 19.95 -49.56 8.04
N LEU A 401 19.12 -50.49 8.52
CA LEU A 401 17.67 -50.25 8.66
C LEU A 401 17.37 -49.18 9.72
N GLU A 402 18.04 -49.21 10.88
CA GLU A 402 17.86 -48.15 11.89
C GLU A 402 18.32 -46.80 11.37
N ALA A 403 19.41 -46.76 10.59
CA ALA A 403 19.85 -45.52 9.99
C ALA A 403 18.86 -44.95 8.96
N GLU A 404 18.21 -45.80 8.16
CA GLU A 404 17.10 -45.40 7.28
C GLU A 404 15.92 -44.86 8.10
N LEU A 405 15.55 -45.53 9.21
CA LEU A 405 14.50 -45.05 10.12
C LEU A 405 14.83 -43.68 10.75
N GLN A 406 16.09 -43.44 11.12
CA GLN A 406 16.51 -42.12 11.62
C GLN A 406 16.33 -41.01 10.58
N VAL A 407 16.52 -41.30 9.29
CA VAL A 407 16.33 -40.33 8.20
C VAL A 407 14.85 -39.99 8.05
N GLU A 408 13.96 -40.99 8.04
CA GLU A 408 12.52 -40.75 7.98
C GLU A 408 12.01 -39.98 9.21
N ARG A 409 12.47 -40.31 10.42
CA ARG A 409 12.11 -39.56 11.64
C ARG A 409 12.46 -38.07 11.51
N ILE A 410 13.61 -37.73 10.94
CA ILE A 410 13.99 -36.33 10.72
C ILE A 410 13.06 -35.68 9.68
N ALA A 411 12.76 -36.36 8.57
CA ALA A 411 11.85 -35.85 7.55
C ALA A 411 10.45 -35.56 8.11
N ASP A 412 9.91 -36.45 8.95
CA ASP A 412 8.64 -36.28 9.63
C ASP A 412 8.63 -35.03 10.54
N GLU A 413 9.71 -34.79 11.30
CA GLU A 413 9.83 -33.59 12.13
C GLU A 413 9.89 -32.30 11.29
N PHE A 414 10.59 -32.31 10.14
CA PHE A 414 10.57 -31.18 9.20
C PHE A 414 9.15 -30.89 8.70
N VAL A 415 8.42 -31.92 8.27
CA VAL A 415 7.02 -31.77 7.83
C VAL A 415 6.14 -31.23 8.96
N ARG A 416 6.32 -31.73 10.20
CA ARG A 416 5.55 -31.30 11.38
C ARG A 416 5.74 -29.82 11.70
N HIS A 417 6.98 -29.30 11.65
CA HIS A 417 7.30 -27.91 12.04
C HIS A 417 7.25 -26.89 10.88
N ARG A 418 6.95 -27.34 9.67
CA ARG A 418 6.87 -26.50 8.47
C ARG A 418 5.90 -25.33 8.59
N SER A 419 4.68 -25.57 9.10
CA SER A 419 3.64 -24.53 9.20
C SER A 419 4.05 -23.40 10.14
N ASP A 420 4.69 -23.76 11.27
CA ASP A 420 5.27 -22.81 12.21
C ASP A 420 6.39 -21.99 11.56
N PHE A 421 7.26 -22.64 10.78
CA PHE A 421 8.31 -21.95 10.03
C PHE A 421 7.74 -20.95 9.02
N LEU A 422 6.77 -21.35 8.18
CA LEU A 422 6.17 -20.47 7.18
C LEU A 422 5.47 -19.27 7.82
N ALA A 423 4.73 -19.50 8.91
CA ALA A 423 4.09 -18.42 9.67
C ALA A 423 5.13 -17.46 10.27
N ALA A 424 6.21 -17.99 10.84
CA ALA A 424 7.29 -17.17 11.41
C ALA A 424 8.05 -16.37 10.33
N TRP A 425 8.21 -16.91 9.12
CA TRP A 425 8.79 -16.20 7.98
C TRP A 425 7.91 -15.01 7.61
N GLU A 426 6.62 -15.25 7.37
CA GLU A 426 5.67 -14.20 7.00
C GLU A 426 5.61 -13.07 8.04
N MET A 427 5.52 -13.44 9.33
CA MET A 427 5.53 -12.47 10.44
C MET A 427 6.81 -11.61 10.46
N ARG A 428 7.98 -12.21 10.22
CA ARG A 428 9.24 -11.45 10.16
C ARG A 428 9.27 -10.50 8.98
N GLU A 429 8.80 -10.92 7.80
CA GLU A 429 8.77 -10.04 6.62
C GLU A 429 7.87 -8.82 6.85
N GLU A 430 6.70 -9.02 7.44
CA GLU A 430 5.75 -7.92 7.66
C GLU A 430 6.26 -6.94 8.72
N ALA A 431 6.93 -7.42 9.78
CA ALA A 431 7.51 -6.57 10.81
C ALA A 431 8.60 -5.58 10.31
N PHE A 432 9.14 -5.75 9.10
CA PHE A 432 10.18 -4.88 8.53
C PHE A 432 9.70 -4.00 7.37
N ARG A 433 8.42 -4.01 7.02
CA ARG A 433 7.86 -3.10 6.01
C ARG A 433 7.59 -1.71 6.59
N PRO A 434 7.72 -0.63 5.81
CA PRO A 434 7.33 0.70 6.27
C PRO A 434 5.85 0.68 6.68
N ALA A 435 5.57 1.27 7.83
CA ALA A 435 4.25 1.24 8.43
C ALA A 435 3.31 2.22 7.73
N LEU A 436 2.30 1.63 7.07
CA LEU A 436 1.19 2.28 6.36
C LEU A 436 1.60 3.25 5.23
N PRO A 437 0.74 3.41 4.21
CA PRO A 437 0.91 4.48 3.22
C PRO A 437 0.96 5.84 3.93
N LYS A 438 2.00 6.63 3.68
CA LYS A 438 2.13 7.99 4.22
C LYS A 438 1.30 8.97 3.40
N VAL A 439 -0.01 8.78 3.41
CA VAL A 439 -0.98 9.61 2.68
C VAL A 439 -2.00 10.15 3.68
N THR A 440 -2.44 11.39 3.50
CA THR A 440 -3.53 11.98 4.26
C THR A 440 -4.71 12.35 3.35
N TYR A 441 -5.87 12.50 3.97
CA TYR A 441 -7.13 12.88 3.35
C TYR A 441 -7.65 14.14 4.04
N ARG A 442 -7.97 15.20 3.28
CA ARG A 442 -8.52 16.43 3.87
C ARG A 442 -9.66 16.98 3.04
N GLU A 443 -10.68 17.49 3.70
CA GLU A 443 -11.78 18.20 3.05
C GLU A 443 -11.81 19.63 3.55
N PHE A 444 -11.70 20.62 2.65
CA PHE A 444 -12.08 22.00 2.97
C PHE A 444 -13.55 22.24 2.68
N ILE A 445 -14.04 21.61 1.59
CA ILE A 445 -15.44 21.62 1.21
C ILE A 445 -16.00 20.20 1.40
N PRO A 446 -17.18 20.05 2.03
CA PRO A 446 -17.81 18.75 2.19
C PRO A 446 -17.89 17.94 0.89
N GLY A 447 -17.30 16.74 0.92
CA GLY A 447 -17.30 15.78 -0.19
C GLY A 447 -16.32 16.08 -1.32
N VAL A 448 -15.36 17.01 -1.11
CA VAL A 448 -14.28 17.28 -2.06
C VAL A 448 -12.93 17.01 -1.37
N PRO A 449 -12.41 15.78 -1.46
CA PRO A 449 -11.18 15.42 -0.78
C PRO A 449 -9.93 15.90 -1.51
N LEU A 450 -8.93 16.27 -0.72
CA LEU A 450 -7.56 16.50 -1.13
C LEU A 450 -6.72 15.35 -0.59
N VAL A 451 -6.02 14.66 -1.50
CA VAL A 451 -5.20 13.50 -1.17
C VAL A 451 -3.75 13.82 -1.48
N VAL A 452 -2.94 13.89 -0.45
CA VAL A 452 -1.52 14.29 -0.53
C VAL A 452 -0.67 13.42 0.40
N PRO A 453 0.66 13.35 0.18
CA PRO A 453 1.55 12.69 1.14
C PRO A 453 1.42 13.32 2.54
N LEU A 454 1.41 12.48 3.57
CA LEU A 454 1.27 12.88 4.98
C LEU A 454 2.51 13.64 5.47
N ASP A 455 3.69 13.09 5.19
CA ASP A 455 4.98 13.66 5.59
C ASP A 455 5.60 14.45 4.45
N ILE A 456 6.11 15.64 4.79
CA ILE A 456 6.78 16.53 3.86
C ILE A 456 8.29 16.36 4.07
N THR A 457 8.95 15.58 3.22
CA THR A 457 10.40 15.30 3.35
C THR A 457 11.23 16.11 2.38
N SER A 458 12.32 16.72 2.87
CA SER A 458 13.34 17.35 2.03
C SER A 458 14.00 16.33 1.08
N ALA A 459 14.70 16.83 0.05
CA ALA A 459 15.58 15.99 -0.79
C ALA A 459 16.68 15.25 0.00
N THR A 460 16.96 15.66 1.24
CA THR A 460 17.89 15.00 2.17
C THR A 460 17.22 13.97 3.09
N GLY A 461 15.91 13.73 2.95
CA GLY A 461 15.14 12.76 3.73
C GLY A 461 14.68 13.24 5.12
N LYS A 462 14.82 14.55 5.43
CA LYS A 462 14.37 15.12 6.71
C LYS A 462 12.91 15.55 6.60
N VAL A 463 12.06 15.14 7.53
CA VAL A 463 10.69 15.67 7.65
C VAL A 463 10.75 17.15 8.01
N MET A 464 10.21 18.00 7.14
CA MET A 464 10.18 19.46 7.28
C MET A 464 8.85 19.96 7.85
N ALA A 465 7.74 19.31 7.47
CA ALA A 465 6.37 19.62 7.90
C ALA A 465 5.46 18.40 7.69
N THR A 466 4.18 18.52 8.02
CA THR A 466 3.14 17.52 7.70
C THR A 466 1.98 18.19 6.98
N ALA A 467 1.31 17.47 6.09
CA ALA A 467 0.11 17.96 5.41
C ALA A 467 -0.98 18.38 6.39
N ASN A 468 -1.13 17.64 7.50
CA ASN A 468 -2.08 17.95 8.56
C ASN A 468 -1.78 19.30 9.23
N GLY A 469 -0.51 19.60 9.50
CA GLY A 469 -0.10 20.86 10.10
C GLY A 469 -0.37 22.08 9.20
N ILE A 470 -0.18 21.93 7.88
CA ILE A 470 -0.51 23.00 6.92
C ILE A 470 -2.02 23.22 6.89
N TYR A 471 -2.81 22.14 6.82
CA TYR A 471 -4.26 22.21 6.83
C TYR A 471 -4.78 22.93 8.09
N GLU A 472 -4.30 22.55 9.28
CA GLU A 472 -4.71 23.15 10.55
C GLU A 472 -4.36 24.64 10.63
N SER A 473 -3.17 25.03 10.16
CA SER A 473 -2.76 26.43 10.09
C SER A 473 -3.67 27.25 9.18
N MET A 474 -3.94 26.74 7.98
CA MET A 474 -4.81 27.40 7.00
C MET A 474 -6.26 27.50 7.52
N PHE A 475 -6.79 26.41 8.09
CA PHE A 475 -8.13 26.39 8.67
C PHE A 475 -8.29 27.41 9.79
N SER A 476 -7.31 27.49 10.71
CA SER A 476 -7.37 28.44 11.84
C SER A 476 -7.44 29.89 11.37
N ARG A 477 -6.67 30.24 10.33
CA ARG A 477 -6.72 31.56 9.69
C ARG A 477 -8.09 31.83 9.05
N TYR A 478 -8.63 30.86 8.31
CA TYR A 478 -9.95 30.98 7.68
C TYR A 478 -11.06 31.12 8.72
N GLU A 479 -11.01 30.38 9.83
CA GLU A 479 -11.97 30.51 10.93
C GLU A 479 -11.92 31.90 11.56
N GLU A 480 -10.73 32.42 11.84
CA GLU A 480 -10.56 33.76 12.42
C GLU A 480 -11.09 34.86 11.50
N GLU A 481 -10.71 34.83 10.22
CA GLU A 481 -11.16 35.79 9.21
C GLU A 481 -12.68 35.70 8.98
N PHE A 482 -13.24 34.50 8.91
CA PHE A 482 -14.69 34.29 8.82
C PHE A 482 -15.42 34.86 10.03
N ARG A 483 -14.93 34.59 11.25
CA ARG A 483 -15.52 35.14 12.48
C ARG A 483 -15.46 36.66 12.49
N GLN A 484 -14.34 37.26 12.07
CA GLN A 484 -14.19 38.70 11.98
C GLN A 484 -15.18 39.30 10.97
N PHE A 485 -15.31 38.69 9.78
CA PHE A 485 -16.23 39.15 8.76
C PHE A 485 -17.70 39.06 9.22
N ILE A 486 -18.12 37.89 9.72
CA ILE A 486 -19.52 37.64 10.08
C ILE A 486 -19.95 38.39 11.34
N TYR A 487 -19.15 38.32 12.40
CA TYR A 487 -19.53 38.89 13.70
C TYR A 487 -19.00 40.32 13.92
N GLY A 488 -17.88 40.68 13.27
CA GLY A 488 -17.31 42.03 13.34
C GLY A 488 -17.89 42.95 12.27
N GLU A 489 -17.69 42.63 10.99
CA GLU A 489 -18.06 43.50 9.87
C GLU A 489 -19.56 43.50 9.57
N LEU A 490 -20.18 42.32 9.45
CA LEU A 490 -21.63 42.18 9.23
C LEU A 490 -22.44 42.32 10.54
N LYS A 491 -21.76 42.38 11.69
CA LYS A 491 -22.35 42.57 13.03
C LYS A 491 -23.44 41.54 13.36
N THR A 492 -23.24 40.30 12.94
CA THR A 492 -24.13 39.19 13.28
C THR A 492 -23.95 38.82 14.77
N PRO A 493 -25.00 38.45 15.51
CA PRO A 493 -24.86 37.92 16.87
C PRO A 493 -24.04 36.62 16.90
N LYS A 494 -23.26 36.38 17.96
CA LYS A 494 -22.39 35.18 18.07
C LYS A 494 -23.16 33.87 18.23
N ASP A 495 -24.41 33.96 18.68
CA ASP A 495 -25.38 32.88 18.88
C ASP A 495 -26.35 32.73 17.69
N ALA A 496 -26.11 33.44 16.59
CA ALA A 496 -26.93 33.38 15.40
C ALA A 496 -26.95 31.98 14.78
N SER A 497 -28.11 31.57 14.27
CA SER A 497 -28.24 30.32 13.53
C SER A 497 -27.53 30.41 12.17
N SER A 498 -27.24 29.27 11.55
CA SER A 498 -26.72 29.20 10.19
C SER A 498 -27.63 29.94 9.18
N ALA A 499 -28.95 29.84 9.35
CA ALA A 499 -29.93 30.57 8.56
C ALA A 499 -29.83 32.10 8.73
N ASP A 500 -29.58 32.58 9.96
CA ASP A 500 -29.38 34.01 10.22
C ASP A 500 -28.10 34.55 9.58
N ILE A 501 -27.02 33.75 9.61
CA ILE A 501 -25.74 34.07 8.96
C ILE A 501 -25.95 34.16 7.44
N VAL A 502 -26.59 33.15 6.84
CA VAL A 502 -26.95 33.11 5.42
C VAL A 502 -27.73 34.35 5.01
N LYS A 503 -28.74 34.73 5.80
CA LYS A 503 -29.53 35.93 5.55
C LYS A 503 -28.67 37.20 5.63
N ARG A 504 -27.74 37.30 6.56
CA ARG A 504 -26.86 38.48 6.69
C ARG A 504 -25.93 38.65 5.50
N ILE A 505 -25.41 37.55 4.96
CA ILE A 505 -24.60 37.58 3.74
C ILE A 505 -25.46 38.00 2.54
N TRP A 506 -26.69 37.49 2.44
CA TRP A 506 -27.64 37.90 1.39
C TRP A 506 -27.95 39.41 1.45
N ASP A 507 -28.26 39.93 2.63
CA ASP A 507 -28.53 41.36 2.85
C ASP A 507 -27.30 42.23 2.50
N PHE A 508 -26.10 41.73 2.78
CA PHE A 508 -24.85 42.37 2.38
C PHE A 508 -24.71 42.43 0.84
N MET A 509 -25.01 41.34 0.12
CA MET A 509 -24.98 41.34 -1.35
C MET A 509 -26.03 42.28 -1.96
N LEU A 510 -27.23 42.38 -1.35
CA LEU A 510 -28.25 43.36 -1.75
C LEU A 510 -27.74 44.80 -1.60
N GLN A 511 -26.98 45.06 -0.54
CA GLN A 511 -26.38 46.37 -0.30
C GLN A 511 -25.29 46.69 -1.33
N VAL A 512 -24.46 45.70 -1.71
CA VAL A 512 -23.44 45.86 -2.76
C VAL A 512 -24.09 46.12 -4.11
N GLU A 513 -25.10 45.33 -4.49
CA GLU A 513 -25.89 45.48 -5.72
C GLU A 513 -26.41 46.90 -5.87
N LYS A 514 -27.10 47.40 -4.84
CA LYS A 514 -27.70 48.73 -4.84
C LYS A 514 -26.66 49.83 -5.03
N GLU A 515 -25.55 49.77 -4.30
CA GLU A 515 -24.53 50.82 -4.37
C GLU A 515 -23.74 50.76 -5.68
N LEU A 516 -23.58 49.57 -6.28
CA LEU A 516 -23.02 49.45 -7.63
C LEU A 516 -23.93 50.12 -8.66
N ASP A 517 -25.24 49.87 -8.59
CA ASP A 517 -26.22 50.46 -9.51
C ASP A 517 -26.30 51.98 -9.37
N ASP A 518 -26.46 52.48 -8.14
CA ASP A 518 -26.67 53.90 -7.84
C ASP A 518 -25.43 54.77 -8.18
N ILE A 519 -24.21 54.22 -8.06
CA ILE A 519 -22.97 55.02 -8.05
C ILE A 519 -22.02 54.71 -9.21
N LEU A 520 -21.90 53.45 -9.64
CA LEU A 520 -20.83 53.02 -10.54
C LEU A 520 -21.34 52.57 -11.92
N LEU A 521 -22.48 51.87 -11.97
CA LEU A 521 -22.96 51.13 -13.14
C LEU A 521 -24.29 51.67 -13.67
N PRO A 522 -24.32 52.91 -14.22
CA PRO A 522 -25.55 53.50 -14.73
C PRO A 522 -26.06 52.74 -15.97
N GLY A 523 -27.37 52.59 -16.09
CA GLY A 523 -28.04 52.04 -17.29
C GLY A 523 -28.91 50.82 -17.01
N ASP A 524 -29.99 50.63 -17.77
CA ASP A 524 -30.87 49.46 -17.64
C ASP A 524 -30.29 48.27 -18.44
N LEU A 525 -30.07 47.13 -17.77
CA LEU A 525 -29.55 45.91 -18.41
C LEU A 525 -30.56 45.28 -19.38
N ALA A 526 -31.85 45.62 -19.28
CA ALA A 526 -32.86 45.16 -20.23
C ALA A 526 -32.77 45.88 -21.59
N ASP A 527 -32.05 47.02 -21.64
CA ASP A 527 -31.85 47.82 -22.85
C ASP A 527 -30.42 47.65 -23.40
N MET A 528 -30.26 47.74 -24.72
CA MET A 528 -28.95 47.60 -25.37
C MET A 528 -28.01 48.76 -25.02
N GLU A 529 -28.52 49.99 -25.02
CA GLU A 529 -27.73 51.19 -24.72
C GLU A 529 -27.45 51.28 -23.21
N GLY A 530 -28.42 50.90 -22.37
CA GLY A 530 -28.20 50.76 -20.93
C GLY A 530 -27.13 49.71 -20.59
N SER A 531 -27.15 48.54 -21.25
CA SER A 531 -26.10 47.52 -21.11
C SER A 531 -24.73 48.03 -21.57
N ARG A 532 -24.68 48.81 -22.66
CA ARG A 532 -23.45 49.46 -23.12
C ARG A 532 -22.90 50.44 -22.09
N GLN A 533 -23.75 51.27 -21.49
CA GLN A 533 -23.34 52.20 -20.43
C GLN A 533 -22.71 51.47 -19.23
N VAL A 534 -23.30 50.35 -18.82
CA VAL A 534 -22.76 49.52 -17.74
C VAL A 534 -21.38 48.95 -18.14
N VAL A 535 -21.25 48.35 -19.31
CA VAL A 535 -19.98 47.76 -19.77
C VAL A 535 -18.88 48.81 -19.91
N ASP A 536 -19.20 49.97 -20.50
CA ASP A 536 -18.26 51.08 -20.66
C ASP A 536 -17.82 51.63 -19.28
N ALA A 537 -18.73 51.68 -18.30
CA ALA A 537 -18.39 52.03 -16.93
C ALA A 537 -17.44 51.01 -16.30
N ILE A 538 -17.68 49.71 -16.50
CA ILE A 538 -16.78 48.65 -16.01
C ILE A 538 -15.39 48.80 -16.63
N ILE A 539 -15.28 48.93 -17.95
CA ILE A 539 -13.99 49.11 -18.63
C ILE A 539 -13.29 50.38 -18.14
N ARG A 540 -14.03 51.46 -17.90
CA ARG A 540 -13.47 52.72 -17.42
C ARG A 540 -12.89 52.63 -16.01
N TYR A 541 -13.58 51.95 -15.09
CA TYR A 541 -13.22 51.94 -13.66
C TYR A 541 -12.41 50.72 -13.25
N PHE A 542 -12.61 49.57 -13.90
CA PHE A 542 -11.92 48.33 -13.57
C PHE A 542 -10.49 48.34 -14.18
N PRO A 543 -9.44 48.20 -13.35
CA PRO A 543 -8.07 48.18 -13.84
C PRO A 543 -7.83 47.02 -14.81
N HIS A 544 -7.37 47.33 -16.02
CA HIS A 544 -7.06 46.33 -17.04
C HIS A 544 -5.79 46.69 -17.83
N LYS A 545 -5.19 45.69 -18.49
CA LYS A 545 -3.93 45.76 -19.21
C LYS A 545 -4.15 45.42 -20.69
N GLU A 546 -3.10 45.56 -21.48
CA GLU A 546 -3.09 45.05 -22.85
C GLU A 546 -2.99 43.52 -22.86
N THR A 547 -3.63 42.90 -23.85
CA THR A 547 -3.60 41.46 -24.13
C THR A 547 -2.89 41.19 -25.45
N PHE A 548 -2.23 40.04 -25.56
CA PHE A 548 -1.57 39.59 -26.78
C PHE A 548 -2.57 38.76 -27.60
N ALA A 549 -3.07 39.28 -28.72
CA ALA A 549 -4.17 38.71 -29.49
C ALA A 549 -3.91 38.81 -31.00
N LEU A 550 -4.76 38.19 -31.83
CA LEU A 550 -4.63 38.21 -33.29
C LEU A 550 -4.62 39.64 -33.84
N THR A 551 -3.72 39.90 -34.80
CA THR A 551 -3.73 41.15 -35.56
C THR A 551 -5.00 41.27 -36.40
N THR A 552 -5.41 42.51 -36.68
CA THR A 552 -6.57 42.80 -37.52
C THR A 552 -6.47 42.14 -38.90
N GLU A 553 -5.27 42.10 -39.47
CA GLU A 553 -5.04 41.46 -40.76
C GLU A 553 -5.19 39.94 -40.71
N MET A 554 -4.73 39.29 -39.64
CA MET A 554 -4.92 37.86 -39.47
C MET A 554 -6.39 37.51 -39.24
N ALA A 555 -7.09 38.27 -38.39
CA ALA A 555 -8.53 38.08 -38.17
C ALA A 555 -9.33 38.25 -39.48
N LYS A 556 -8.99 39.27 -40.28
CA LYS A 556 -9.58 39.49 -41.61
C LYS A 556 -9.30 38.34 -42.57
N TRP A 557 -8.07 37.83 -42.59
CA TRP A 557 -7.68 36.70 -43.43
C TRP A 557 -8.45 35.43 -43.09
N LEU A 558 -8.60 35.11 -41.80
CA LEU A 558 -9.39 33.97 -41.32
C LEU A 558 -10.86 34.07 -41.76
N LEU A 559 -11.48 35.23 -41.55
CA LEU A 559 -12.87 35.48 -41.93
C LEU A 559 -13.10 35.47 -43.45
N GLN A 560 -12.11 35.85 -44.25
CA GLN A 560 -12.19 35.76 -45.71
C GLN A 560 -12.06 34.32 -46.21
N ARG A 561 -11.29 33.49 -45.51
CA ARG A 561 -11.11 32.07 -45.85
C ARG A 561 -12.34 31.25 -45.49
N THR A 562 -12.98 31.60 -44.37
CA THR A 562 -14.21 30.96 -43.88
C THR A 562 -15.22 32.04 -43.47
N PRO A 563 -16.04 32.57 -44.40
CA PRO A 563 -17.01 33.64 -44.10
C PRO A 563 -18.14 33.20 -43.15
N PRO A 564 -18.46 33.97 -42.08
CA PRO A 564 -19.52 33.63 -41.12
C PRO A 564 -20.90 33.96 -41.71
N SER A 565 -21.54 32.97 -42.32
CA SER A 565 -22.76 33.17 -43.11
C SER A 565 -24.01 33.40 -42.24
N ASN A 566 -24.08 32.76 -41.07
CA ASN A 566 -25.17 32.98 -40.14
C ASN A 566 -25.10 34.38 -39.52
N LEU A 567 -23.89 34.86 -39.21
CA LEU A 567 -23.68 36.21 -38.68
C LEU A 567 -24.12 37.28 -39.67
N LEU A 568 -23.71 37.15 -40.95
CA LEU A 568 -24.08 38.08 -42.01
C LEU A 568 -25.61 38.14 -42.17
N THR A 569 -26.26 36.98 -42.12
CA THR A 569 -27.72 36.88 -42.22
C THR A 569 -28.41 37.52 -41.01
N LYS A 570 -27.98 37.19 -39.77
CA LYS A 570 -28.55 37.73 -38.53
C LYS A 570 -28.39 39.24 -38.41
N LEU A 571 -27.27 39.79 -38.87
CA LEU A 571 -26.99 41.23 -38.83
C LEU A 571 -27.48 42.00 -40.07
N GLY A 572 -28.00 41.30 -41.09
CA GLY A 572 -28.57 41.91 -42.30
C GLY A 572 -27.55 42.46 -43.30
N PHE A 573 -26.34 41.89 -43.37
CA PHE A 573 -25.29 42.31 -44.29
C PHE A 573 -25.18 41.39 -45.51
N SER A 574 -25.06 41.98 -46.71
CA SER A 574 -24.98 41.24 -47.97
C SER A 574 -23.58 40.71 -48.31
N SER A 575 -22.54 41.20 -47.63
CA SER A 575 -21.15 40.75 -47.83
C SER A 575 -20.29 41.04 -46.61
N LEU A 576 -19.17 40.31 -46.50
CA LEU A 576 -18.18 40.52 -45.44
C LEU A 576 -17.53 41.91 -45.49
N ASN A 577 -17.34 42.49 -46.68
CA ASN A 577 -16.79 43.85 -46.82
C ASN A 577 -17.75 44.90 -46.26
N ALA A 578 -19.05 44.78 -46.51
CA ALA A 578 -20.06 45.67 -45.92
C ALA A 578 -20.12 45.56 -44.39
N LEU A 579 -19.84 44.37 -43.85
CA LEU A 579 -19.73 44.18 -42.40
C LEU A 579 -18.46 44.84 -41.82
N PHE A 580 -17.33 44.77 -42.53
CA PHE A 580 -16.07 45.41 -42.13
C PHE A 580 -16.08 46.94 -42.18
N GLU A 581 -17.03 47.55 -42.88
CA GLU A 581 -17.25 49.00 -42.82
C GLU A 581 -17.83 49.45 -41.47
N LYS A 582 -18.52 48.55 -40.76
CA LYS A 582 -19.19 48.84 -39.47
C LYS A 582 -18.48 48.22 -38.26
N TYR A 583 -17.83 47.07 -38.42
CA TYR A 583 -17.18 46.32 -37.35
C TYR A 583 -15.72 46.04 -37.68
N GLN A 584 -14.82 46.08 -36.69
CA GLN A 584 -13.45 45.64 -36.93
C GLN A 584 -13.43 44.13 -37.19
N PRO A 585 -12.51 43.62 -38.02
CA PRO A 585 -12.36 42.17 -38.24
C PRO A 585 -12.30 41.34 -36.95
N ASN A 586 -11.63 41.81 -35.90
CA ASN A 586 -11.61 41.15 -34.60
C ASN A 586 -13.00 41.11 -33.92
N ASP A 587 -13.80 42.17 -34.06
CA ASP A 587 -15.17 42.21 -33.51
C ASP A 587 -16.04 41.18 -34.23
N VAL A 588 -15.91 41.10 -35.56
CA VAL A 588 -16.62 40.11 -36.40
C VAL A 588 -16.22 38.69 -36.02
N LEU A 589 -14.93 38.43 -35.82
CA LEU A 589 -14.41 37.12 -35.41
C LEU A 589 -14.96 36.68 -34.05
N ALA A 590 -15.04 37.60 -33.09
CA ALA A 590 -15.60 37.33 -31.77
C ALA A 590 -17.12 37.08 -31.82
N LEU A 591 -17.85 37.85 -32.63
CA LEU A 591 -19.29 37.66 -32.84
C LEU A 591 -19.62 36.33 -33.52
N ALA A 592 -18.76 35.89 -34.46
CA ALA A 592 -18.96 34.63 -35.18
C ALA A 592 -19.04 33.41 -34.24
N ALA A 593 -18.33 33.46 -33.10
CA ALA A 593 -18.38 32.41 -32.07
C ALA A 593 -19.79 32.14 -31.51
N TRP A 594 -20.68 33.13 -31.58
CA TRP A 594 -22.02 33.08 -30.99
C TRP A 594 -23.13 32.93 -32.04
N SER A 595 -22.79 33.09 -33.32
CA SER A 595 -23.74 33.03 -34.43
C SER A 595 -23.61 31.77 -35.28
N GLU A 596 -22.41 31.23 -35.42
CA GLU A 596 -22.08 30.05 -36.23
C GLU A 596 -22.13 28.74 -35.42
N GLU A 597 -22.13 27.60 -36.12
CA GLU A 597 -22.09 26.26 -35.52
C GLU A 597 -20.66 25.89 -35.06
N GLN A 598 -20.52 24.89 -34.18
CA GLN A 598 -19.22 24.44 -33.65
C GLN A 598 -18.23 24.07 -34.77
N GLU A 599 -18.69 23.47 -35.87
CA GLU A 599 -17.85 23.11 -37.02
C GLU A 599 -17.12 24.33 -37.63
N TYR A 600 -17.77 25.50 -37.64
CA TYR A 600 -17.15 26.74 -38.10
C TYR A 600 -16.00 27.16 -37.18
N VAL A 601 -16.23 27.09 -35.87
CA VAL A 601 -15.20 27.41 -34.87
C VAL A 601 -14.00 26.47 -35.03
N ASP A 602 -14.25 25.16 -35.18
CA ASP A 602 -13.21 24.16 -35.36
C ASP A 602 -12.38 24.40 -36.64
N GLN A 603 -13.03 24.79 -37.75
CA GLN A 603 -12.34 25.17 -38.99
C GLN A 603 -11.43 26.39 -38.81
N ILE A 604 -11.90 27.42 -38.11
CA ILE A 604 -11.09 28.61 -37.81
C ILE A 604 -9.90 28.24 -36.90
N LEU A 605 -10.13 27.44 -35.85
CA LEU A 605 -9.07 26.97 -34.95
C LEU A 605 -8.03 26.12 -35.70
N ALA A 606 -8.45 25.28 -36.66
CA ALA A 606 -7.53 24.52 -37.50
C ALA A 606 -6.66 25.44 -38.38
N LEU A 607 -7.25 26.47 -38.99
CA LEU A 607 -6.49 27.47 -39.76
C LEU A 607 -5.47 28.21 -38.89
N VAL A 608 -5.85 28.56 -37.66
CA VAL A 608 -4.95 29.17 -36.68
C VAL A 608 -3.84 28.19 -36.28
N ARG A 609 -4.15 26.91 -36.02
CA ARG A 609 -3.16 25.87 -35.69
C ARG A 609 -2.04 25.80 -36.74
N GLU A 610 -2.42 25.76 -38.01
CA GLU A 610 -1.51 25.56 -39.14
C GLU A 610 -0.70 26.82 -39.50
N ASN A 611 -1.31 28.01 -39.36
CA ASN A 611 -0.78 29.25 -39.95
C ASN A 611 -0.36 30.31 -38.92
N ALA A 612 -0.75 30.18 -37.66
CA ALA A 612 -0.37 31.15 -36.63
C ALA A 612 1.13 31.14 -36.36
N ARG A 613 1.69 32.35 -36.33
CA ARG A 613 3.08 32.67 -36.00
C ARG A 613 3.07 33.90 -35.10
N ARG A 614 4.19 34.20 -34.45
CA ARG A 614 4.30 35.31 -33.49
C ARG A 614 3.87 36.65 -34.10
N GLU A 615 4.24 36.91 -35.35
CA GLU A 615 3.93 38.13 -36.11
C GLU A 615 2.43 38.30 -36.42
N HIS A 616 1.64 37.23 -36.30
CA HIS A 616 0.19 37.27 -36.46
C HIS A 616 -0.53 37.68 -35.16
N PHE A 617 0.21 37.93 -34.09
CA PHE A 617 -0.29 38.40 -32.79
C PHE A 617 0.37 39.74 -32.40
N GLN A 618 -0.37 40.57 -31.67
CA GLN A 618 0.09 41.87 -31.19
C GLN A 618 -0.52 42.20 -29.82
N ASP A 619 0.16 43.06 -29.06
CA ASP A 619 -0.43 43.66 -27.87
C ASP A 619 -1.54 44.65 -28.28
N CYS A 620 -2.71 44.52 -27.69
CA CYS A 620 -3.84 45.42 -27.91
C CYS A 620 -4.68 45.57 -26.63
N ARG A 621 -5.48 46.62 -26.56
CA ARG A 621 -6.43 46.79 -25.45
C ARG A 621 -7.61 45.84 -25.61
N VAL A 622 -8.03 45.23 -24.50
CA VAL A 622 -9.29 44.48 -24.43
C VAL A 622 -10.44 45.44 -24.75
N SER A 623 -11.31 45.03 -25.68
CA SER A 623 -12.48 45.80 -26.08
C SER A 623 -13.74 44.93 -25.99
N SER A 624 -14.90 45.55 -25.85
CA SER A 624 -16.18 44.85 -25.75
C SER A 624 -17.08 45.14 -26.94
N VAL A 625 -17.88 44.15 -27.33
CA VAL A 625 -18.94 44.28 -28.33
C VAL A 625 -20.28 43.98 -27.64
N VAL A 626 -21.11 45.01 -27.51
CA VAL A 626 -22.44 44.88 -26.89
C VAL A 626 -23.49 44.60 -27.97
N VAL A 627 -24.28 43.55 -27.77
CA VAL A 627 -25.34 43.10 -28.69
C VAL A 627 -26.67 42.92 -27.98
N GLY A 628 -27.79 42.98 -28.72
CA GLY A 628 -29.11 42.71 -28.17
C GLY A 628 -29.37 41.20 -28.07
N TYR A 629 -30.05 40.77 -27.01
CA TYR A 629 -30.42 39.34 -26.86
C TYR A 629 -31.27 38.82 -28.01
N GLU A 630 -32.08 39.67 -28.63
CA GLU A 630 -32.91 39.32 -29.80
C GLU A 630 -32.07 38.94 -31.02
N THR A 631 -30.87 39.52 -31.14
CA THR A 631 -29.95 39.29 -32.26
C THR A 631 -29.14 38.01 -32.07
N LEU A 632 -28.71 37.74 -30.83
CA LEU A 632 -27.94 36.54 -30.49
C LEU A 632 -28.44 35.93 -29.17
N PRO A 633 -29.52 35.14 -29.19
CA PRO A 633 -30.17 34.60 -27.98
C PRO A 633 -29.28 33.66 -27.15
N SER A 634 -28.29 33.02 -27.77
CA SER A 634 -27.32 32.13 -27.13
C SER A 634 -26.40 32.83 -26.11
N LEU A 635 -26.28 34.17 -26.19
CA LEU A 635 -25.45 34.99 -25.30
C LEU A 635 -26.15 35.39 -23.99
N VAL A 636 -27.46 35.14 -23.86
CA VAL A 636 -28.28 35.57 -22.72
C VAL A 636 -27.81 34.97 -21.40
N GLU A 637 -27.23 33.78 -21.43
CA GLU A 637 -26.68 33.08 -20.25
C GLU A 637 -25.36 33.70 -19.75
N MET A 638 -24.80 34.70 -20.45
CA MET A 638 -23.60 35.45 -20.04
C MET A 638 -22.39 34.54 -19.69
N LYS A 639 -22.15 33.55 -20.57
CA LYS A 639 -21.09 32.54 -20.47
C LYS A 639 -19.68 33.14 -20.57
N GLU A 640 -18.69 32.31 -20.25
CA GLU A 640 -17.26 32.58 -20.46
C GLU A 640 -16.94 32.95 -21.91
N VAL A 641 -15.82 33.65 -22.11
CA VAL A 641 -15.43 34.10 -23.45
C VAL A 641 -15.08 32.90 -24.33
N GLY A 642 -15.80 32.74 -25.44
CA GLY A 642 -15.50 31.69 -26.43
C GLY A 642 -14.11 31.83 -27.04
N SER A 643 -13.55 30.72 -27.56
CA SER A 643 -12.17 30.65 -28.06
C SER A 643 -11.82 31.71 -29.12
N LEU A 644 -12.76 32.05 -30.01
CA LEU A 644 -12.54 33.11 -31.01
C LEU A 644 -12.54 34.53 -30.39
N GLY A 645 -13.32 34.77 -29.33
CA GLY A 645 -13.30 36.02 -28.57
C GLY A 645 -11.96 36.23 -27.87
N LYS A 646 -11.42 35.16 -27.25
CA LYS A 646 -10.07 35.14 -26.67
C LYS A 646 -9.01 35.48 -27.72
N LEU A 647 -9.03 34.78 -28.86
CA LEU A 647 -8.10 35.03 -29.98
C LEU A 647 -8.21 36.45 -30.55
N ALA A 648 -9.42 37.01 -30.60
CA ALA A 648 -9.67 38.36 -31.09
C ALA A 648 -9.30 39.46 -30.10
N GLY A 649 -9.11 39.14 -28.81
CA GLY A 649 -8.98 40.13 -27.74
C GLY A 649 -10.29 40.92 -27.53
N ARG A 650 -11.44 40.24 -27.63
CA ARG A 650 -12.77 40.85 -27.57
C ARG A 650 -13.71 40.09 -26.63
N ILE A 651 -14.47 40.84 -25.84
CA ILE A 651 -15.55 40.31 -25.01
C ILE A 651 -16.88 40.62 -25.69
N VAL A 652 -17.70 39.62 -25.94
CA VAL A 652 -19.05 39.82 -26.46
C VAL A 652 -20.03 39.76 -25.30
N ILE A 653 -20.84 40.80 -25.14
CA ILE A 653 -21.78 40.95 -24.02
C ILE A 653 -23.16 41.22 -24.59
N SER A 654 -24.18 40.52 -24.11
CA SER A 654 -25.55 40.71 -24.56
C SER A 654 -26.39 41.41 -23.50
N SER A 655 -27.31 42.30 -23.90
CA SER A 655 -28.34 42.83 -22.98
C SER A 655 -29.22 41.70 -22.43
N GLN A 656 -29.86 41.90 -21.27
CA GLN A 656 -30.71 40.90 -20.63
C GLN A 656 -32.18 41.03 -21.07
N HIS A 657 -32.95 39.96 -20.92
CA HIS A 657 -34.41 40.03 -21.02
C HIS A 657 -34.97 40.66 -19.75
N LYS A 658 -36.03 41.49 -19.88
CA LYS A 658 -36.70 42.10 -18.74
C LYS A 658 -37.19 41.02 -17.75
N GLY A 659 -36.78 41.12 -16.48
CA GLY A 659 -37.13 40.17 -15.42
C GLY A 659 -36.17 38.98 -15.26
N MET A 660 -35.09 38.91 -16.04
CA MET A 660 -33.97 37.99 -15.80
C MET A 660 -32.85 38.69 -15.03
N GLY A 661 -32.02 37.93 -14.30
CA GLY A 661 -30.88 38.48 -13.58
C GLY A 661 -30.77 38.12 -12.10
N GLY A 662 -31.79 37.48 -11.52
CA GLY A 662 -31.85 37.21 -10.09
C GLY A 662 -31.98 38.49 -9.26
N GLU A 663 -31.48 38.44 -8.03
CA GLU A 663 -31.60 39.52 -7.02
C GLU A 663 -30.38 40.45 -7.01
N PHE A 664 -29.29 40.08 -7.69
CA PHE A 664 -28.05 40.87 -7.81
C PHE A 664 -27.54 40.99 -9.27
N PRO A 665 -28.37 41.45 -10.23
CA PRO A 665 -28.02 41.45 -11.66
C PRO A 665 -26.82 42.33 -12.01
N LYS A 666 -26.62 43.49 -11.37
CA LYS A 666 -25.48 44.39 -11.63
C LYS A 666 -24.19 43.81 -11.09
N LEU A 667 -24.22 43.22 -9.91
CA LEU A 667 -23.10 42.53 -9.30
C LEU A 667 -22.67 41.35 -10.17
N HIS A 668 -23.62 40.55 -10.66
CA HIS A 668 -23.35 39.46 -11.60
C HIS A 668 -22.69 39.97 -12.88
N TYR A 669 -23.25 41.01 -13.50
CA TYR A 669 -22.69 41.64 -14.70
C TYR A 669 -21.27 42.13 -14.49
N PHE A 670 -21.05 42.78 -13.35
CA PHE A 670 -19.78 43.36 -12.98
C PHE A 670 -18.71 42.29 -12.82
N THR A 671 -18.98 41.27 -12.01
CA THR A 671 -18.00 40.21 -11.75
C THR A 671 -17.70 39.42 -13.02
N HIS A 672 -18.71 39.04 -13.81
CA HIS A 672 -18.51 38.28 -15.05
C HIS A 672 -17.73 39.07 -16.10
N THR A 673 -18.09 40.34 -16.31
CA THR A 673 -17.35 41.20 -17.26
C THR A 673 -15.91 41.38 -16.81
N ALA A 674 -15.68 41.60 -15.51
CA ALA A 674 -14.34 41.74 -14.95
C ALA A 674 -13.51 40.45 -15.07
N LYS A 675 -14.10 39.27 -14.81
CA LYS A 675 -13.44 37.96 -15.02
C LYS A 675 -13.11 37.75 -16.50
N ASN A 676 -14.04 38.04 -17.41
CA ASN A 676 -13.80 37.91 -18.86
C ASN A 676 -12.66 38.80 -19.37
N ILE A 677 -12.51 40.02 -18.81
CA ILE A 677 -11.34 40.88 -19.09
C ILE A 677 -10.05 40.19 -18.65
N ILE A 678 -10.03 39.67 -17.43
CA ILE A 678 -8.85 38.99 -16.87
C ILE A 678 -8.50 37.72 -17.65
N GLU A 679 -9.50 36.93 -18.00
CA GLU A 679 -9.33 35.69 -18.74
C GLU A 679 -8.64 35.94 -20.09
N ILE A 680 -9.12 36.92 -20.86
CA ILE A 680 -8.49 37.31 -22.14
C ILE A 680 -7.04 37.76 -21.95
N GLU A 681 -6.74 38.52 -20.90
CA GLU A 681 -5.37 38.95 -20.61
C GLU A 681 -4.48 37.78 -20.19
N SER A 682 -5.00 36.85 -19.39
CA SER A 682 -4.29 35.64 -18.97
C SER A 682 -3.90 34.79 -20.17
N PHE A 683 -4.84 34.50 -21.08
CA PHE A 683 -4.54 33.81 -22.33
C PHE A 683 -3.50 34.55 -23.16
N GLY A 684 -3.61 35.89 -23.26
CA GLY A 684 -2.59 36.71 -23.91
C GLY A 684 -1.21 36.56 -23.27
N ASN A 685 -1.11 36.49 -21.93
CA ASN A 685 0.15 36.25 -21.23
C ASN A 685 0.73 34.87 -21.51
N VAL A 686 -0.12 33.83 -21.54
CA VAL A 686 0.26 32.46 -21.92
C VAL A 686 0.82 32.44 -23.34
N TRP A 687 0.11 33.05 -24.29
CA TRP A 687 0.55 33.10 -25.69
C TRP A 687 1.81 33.94 -25.88
N ARG A 688 2.01 34.99 -25.08
CA ARG A 688 3.27 35.76 -25.08
C ARG A 688 4.45 34.86 -24.70
N LYS A 689 4.30 33.99 -23.70
CA LYS A 689 5.31 32.99 -23.33
C LYS A 689 5.52 31.94 -24.42
N PHE A 690 4.45 31.44 -25.06
CA PHE A 690 4.60 30.52 -26.20
C PHE A 690 5.36 31.18 -27.37
N ALA A 691 5.12 32.47 -27.60
CA ALA A 691 5.79 33.23 -28.65
C ALA A 691 7.29 33.47 -28.36
N GLU A 692 7.75 33.33 -27.12
CA GLU A 692 9.17 33.37 -26.76
C GLU A 692 9.88 32.06 -27.11
N GLN A 693 9.18 30.93 -27.05
CA GLN A 693 9.73 29.58 -27.31
C GLN A 693 9.89 29.25 -28.81
N ARG A 694 9.20 29.98 -29.70
CA ARG A 694 9.28 29.93 -31.19
C ARG A 694 8.93 28.61 -31.89
N ILE A 695 8.80 27.50 -31.17
CA ILE A 695 8.47 26.18 -31.71
C ILE A 695 6.98 25.90 -31.52
N ASP A 696 6.32 25.42 -32.57
CA ASP A 696 4.92 24.96 -32.58
C ASP A 696 3.92 25.96 -32.00
N PHE A 697 4.15 27.26 -32.21
CA PHE A 697 3.36 28.35 -31.61
C PHE A 697 1.85 28.21 -31.88
N GLY A 698 1.45 27.98 -33.13
CA GLY A 698 0.04 27.79 -33.49
C GLY A 698 -0.59 26.57 -32.81
N GLU A 699 0.15 25.47 -32.70
CA GLU A 699 -0.29 24.27 -31.97
C GLU A 699 -0.52 24.58 -30.49
N LYS A 700 0.45 25.23 -29.82
CA LYS A 700 0.35 25.57 -28.40
C LYS A 700 -0.80 26.52 -28.10
N VAL A 701 -1.02 27.52 -28.95
CA VAL A 701 -2.17 28.44 -28.83
C VAL A 701 -3.48 27.66 -28.90
N ILE A 702 -3.62 26.73 -29.84
CA ILE A 702 -4.85 25.94 -29.99
C ILE A 702 -5.00 24.90 -28.88
N ASN A 703 -3.92 24.26 -28.44
CA ASN A 703 -3.92 23.37 -27.27
C ASN A 703 -4.40 24.11 -26.02
N SER A 704 -4.00 25.36 -25.83
CA SER A 704 -4.51 26.20 -24.74
C SER A 704 -5.97 26.64 -24.91
N LEU A 705 -6.65 26.32 -26.02
CA LEU A 705 -8.04 26.72 -26.28
C LEU A 705 -9.02 25.53 -26.42
N VAL A 706 -8.53 24.30 -26.56
CA VAL A 706 -9.32 23.11 -26.90
C VAL A 706 -9.08 21.99 -25.88
N GLY A 707 -10.15 21.27 -25.50
CA GLY A 707 -10.03 20.04 -24.70
C GLY A 707 -9.96 20.26 -23.18
N HIS A 708 -10.48 21.38 -22.69
CA HIS A 708 -10.37 21.81 -21.30
C HIS A 708 -11.43 21.21 -20.41
N TRP A 709 -11.01 20.36 -19.48
CA TRP A 709 -11.85 19.87 -18.41
C TRP A 709 -10.98 19.45 -17.22
N GLY A 710 -11.16 20.08 -16.06
CA GLY A 710 -10.50 19.69 -14.82
C GLY A 710 -11.52 19.07 -13.87
N ARG A 711 -11.55 17.74 -13.76
CA ARG A 711 -12.48 17.09 -12.81
C ARG A 711 -12.07 17.34 -11.36
N GLU A 712 -10.77 17.28 -11.09
CA GLU A 712 -10.23 17.31 -9.74
C GLU A 712 -9.76 18.72 -9.32
N PRO A 713 -9.91 19.10 -8.03
CA PRO A 713 -9.54 20.44 -7.54
C PRO A 713 -8.07 20.81 -7.76
N LEU A 714 -7.18 19.82 -7.84
CA LEU A 714 -5.74 20.00 -8.02
C LEU A 714 -5.30 19.90 -9.50
N SER A 715 -6.24 19.89 -10.45
CA SER A 715 -5.91 19.98 -11.88
C SER A 715 -5.30 21.32 -12.27
N ALA A 716 -4.41 21.30 -13.27
CA ALA A 716 -3.83 22.53 -13.81
C ALA A 716 -4.91 23.51 -14.29
N HIS A 717 -6.03 23.00 -14.81
CA HIS A 717 -7.18 23.78 -15.26
C HIS A 717 -7.84 24.56 -14.13
N ASN A 718 -8.24 23.87 -13.06
CA ASN A 718 -8.89 24.53 -11.92
C ASN A 718 -7.93 25.54 -11.24
N PHE A 719 -6.62 25.29 -11.28
CA PHE A 719 -5.62 26.26 -10.81
C PHE A 719 -5.57 27.50 -11.70
N PHE A 720 -5.54 27.32 -13.02
CA PHE A 720 -5.54 28.43 -13.98
C PHE A 720 -6.80 29.30 -13.81
N GLU A 721 -7.97 28.67 -13.77
CA GLU A 721 -9.25 29.34 -13.53
C GLU A 721 -9.33 30.06 -12.18
N ASN A 722 -8.85 29.42 -11.10
CA ASN A 722 -8.75 30.10 -9.80
C ASN A 722 -7.80 31.32 -9.84
N GLY A 723 -6.79 31.27 -10.71
CA GLY A 723 -5.90 32.40 -10.96
C GLY A 723 -6.66 33.65 -11.41
N HIS A 724 -7.69 33.49 -12.25
CA HIS A 724 -8.54 34.59 -12.69
C HIS A 724 -9.28 35.24 -11.52
N GLN A 725 -9.85 34.41 -10.63
CA GLN A 725 -10.56 34.91 -9.44
C GLN A 725 -9.63 35.67 -8.48
N ARG A 726 -8.38 35.22 -8.31
CA ARG A 726 -7.39 35.93 -7.49
C ARG A 726 -7.04 37.30 -8.06
N VAL A 727 -6.80 37.37 -9.36
CA VAL A 727 -6.52 38.64 -10.06
C VAL A 727 -7.73 39.58 -10.00
N LEU A 728 -8.96 39.04 -10.03
CA LEU A 728 -10.18 39.82 -9.85
C LEU A 728 -10.19 40.51 -8.49
N VAL A 729 -9.94 39.78 -7.41
CA VAL A 729 -9.87 40.33 -6.04
C VAL A 729 -8.78 41.39 -5.92
N GLU A 730 -7.58 41.15 -6.47
CA GLU A 730 -6.49 42.12 -6.47
C GLU A 730 -6.87 43.43 -7.18
N ARG A 731 -7.60 43.34 -8.30
CA ARG A 731 -8.04 44.50 -9.09
C ARG A 731 -9.22 45.22 -8.48
N LEU A 732 -10.14 44.51 -7.83
CA LEU A 732 -11.19 45.14 -7.02
C LEU A 732 -10.58 45.97 -5.88
N ARG A 733 -9.55 45.43 -5.20
CA ARG A 733 -8.80 46.18 -4.18
C ARG A 733 -8.07 47.39 -4.76
N ALA A 734 -7.50 47.27 -5.96
CA ALA A 734 -6.89 48.40 -6.66
C ALA A 734 -7.92 49.48 -7.05
N MET A 735 -9.09 49.06 -7.53
CA MET A 735 -10.21 49.95 -7.87
C MET A 735 -10.72 50.70 -6.64
N ALA A 736 -10.94 50.02 -5.51
CA ALA A 736 -11.36 50.64 -4.26
C ALA A 736 -10.33 51.69 -3.77
N ARG A 737 -9.02 51.38 -3.85
CA ARG A 737 -7.95 52.33 -3.52
C ARG A 737 -7.93 53.54 -4.45
N TRP A 738 -8.10 53.33 -5.75
CA TRP A 738 -8.13 54.42 -6.74
C TRP A 738 -9.33 55.37 -6.49
N LEU A 739 -10.53 54.81 -6.26
CA LEU A 739 -11.73 55.58 -5.91
C LEU A 739 -11.54 56.41 -4.63
N HIS A 740 -10.76 55.90 -3.66
CA HIS A 740 -10.43 56.61 -2.43
C HIS A 740 -9.45 57.78 -2.68
N GLN A 741 -8.43 57.58 -3.52
CA GLN A 741 -7.38 58.58 -3.80
C GLN A 741 -7.88 59.77 -4.62
N GLU A 742 -8.84 59.56 -5.52
CA GLU A 742 -9.46 60.62 -6.34
C GLU A 742 -10.40 61.56 -5.55
N GLY A 743 -10.48 61.42 -4.22
CA GLY A 743 -11.20 62.37 -3.36
C GLY A 743 -12.73 62.39 -3.55
N GLN A 744 -13.31 61.34 -4.11
CA GLN A 744 -14.76 61.24 -4.38
C GLN A 744 -15.54 60.96 -3.09
N LYS A 745 -15.77 62.01 -2.29
CA LYS A 745 -16.47 61.95 -0.97
C LYS A 745 -17.84 61.28 -1.02
N ASP A 746 -18.50 61.29 -2.18
CA ASP A 746 -19.83 60.72 -2.37
C ASP A 746 -19.81 59.17 -2.53
N LYS A 747 -18.62 58.55 -2.63
CA LYS A 747 -18.46 57.10 -2.88
C LYS A 747 -17.88 56.31 -1.70
N VAL A 748 -17.76 56.93 -0.52
CA VAL A 748 -17.14 56.30 0.67
C VAL A 748 -17.80 54.98 1.05
N LYS A 749 -19.13 54.90 0.95
CA LYS A 749 -19.90 53.69 1.28
C LYS A 749 -19.63 52.55 0.30
N LEU A 750 -19.58 52.83 -1.00
CA LEU A 750 -19.21 51.83 -2.01
C LEU A 750 -17.77 51.34 -1.83
N ILE A 751 -16.83 52.22 -1.49
CA ILE A 751 -15.43 51.85 -1.22
C ILE A 751 -15.35 50.87 -0.03
N ASP A 752 -16.06 51.16 1.06
CA ASP A 752 -16.14 50.27 2.24
C ASP A 752 -16.71 48.89 1.87
N LEU A 753 -17.81 48.87 1.11
CA LEU A 753 -18.43 47.62 0.65
C LEU A 753 -17.53 46.82 -0.29
N LEU A 754 -16.82 47.46 -1.21
CA LEU A 754 -15.87 46.80 -2.11
C LEU A 754 -14.69 46.20 -1.34
N ASN A 755 -14.18 46.88 -0.32
CA ASN A 755 -13.15 46.30 0.56
C ASN A 755 -13.69 45.07 1.29
N LYS A 756 -14.91 45.12 1.81
CA LYS A 756 -15.56 43.96 2.44
C LYS A 756 -15.78 42.79 1.48
N VAL A 757 -16.20 43.05 0.24
CA VAL A 757 -16.32 42.02 -0.82
C VAL A 757 -14.98 41.36 -1.10
N VAL A 758 -13.91 42.15 -1.16
CA VAL A 758 -12.55 41.68 -1.39
C VAL A 758 -12.05 40.82 -0.23
N ASP A 759 -12.28 41.26 1.01
CA ASP A 759 -11.81 40.56 2.20
C ASP A 759 -12.62 39.30 2.51
N SER A 760 -13.88 39.22 2.03
CA SER A 760 -14.73 38.03 2.19
C SER A 760 -14.64 37.04 1.03
N TYR A 761 -13.89 37.36 -0.03
CA TYR A 761 -14.01 36.66 -1.32
C TYR A 761 -13.58 35.19 -1.28
N HIS A 762 -12.55 34.87 -0.48
CA HIS A 762 -12.04 33.51 -0.31
C HIS A 762 -12.67 32.77 0.87
N LEU A 763 -13.46 33.47 1.71
CA LEU A 763 -13.97 32.92 2.95
C LEU A 763 -15.08 31.92 2.68
N ALA A 764 -14.89 30.72 3.21
CA ALA A 764 -15.90 29.70 3.27
C ALA A 764 -15.60 28.72 4.40
N ILE A 765 -16.63 28.32 5.14
CA ILE A 765 -16.44 27.41 6.27
C ILE A 765 -17.66 26.53 6.49
N THR A 766 -17.44 25.30 6.93
CA THR A 766 -18.49 24.45 7.49
C THR A 766 -18.76 24.88 8.94
N LEU A 767 -20.00 25.25 9.23
CA LEU A 767 -20.47 25.60 10.56
C LEU A 767 -20.64 24.35 11.45
N PRO A 768 -20.79 24.50 12.78
CA PRO A 768 -20.94 23.37 13.71
C PRO A 768 -22.12 22.44 13.42
N ASP A 769 -23.17 22.95 12.76
CA ASP A 769 -24.34 22.18 12.33
C ASP A 769 -24.15 21.45 10.99
N GLY A 770 -22.96 21.56 10.39
CA GLY A 770 -22.60 20.90 9.14
C GLY A 770 -22.89 21.72 7.88
N GLN A 771 -23.47 22.93 7.99
CA GLN A 771 -23.74 23.76 6.82
C GLN A 771 -22.47 24.45 6.31
N PHE A 772 -22.16 24.29 5.03
CA PHE A 772 -21.05 24.98 4.38
C PHE A 772 -21.49 26.34 3.84
N VAL A 773 -20.88 27.42 4.34
CA VAL A 773 -21.29 28.80 4.04
C VAL A 773 -20.20 29.54 3.26
N PRO A 774 -20.41 29.84 1.96
CA PRO A 774 -19.50 30.67 1.17
C PRO A 774 -19.78 32.17 1.38
N CYS A 775 -18.75 33.02 1.22
CA CYS A 775 -18.88 34.48 1.32
C CYS A 775 -18.48 35.23 0.04
N SER A 776 -18.16 34.54 -1.07
CA SER A 776 -17.72 35.21 -2.29
C SER A 776 -18.89 35.87 -3.04
N ALA A 777 -18.71 37.12 -3.45
CA ALA A 777 -19.72 37.83 -4.23
C ALA A 777 -20.06 37.12 -5.56
N TRP A 778 -19.08 36.42 -6.15
CA TRP A 778 -19.29 35.63 -7.36
C TRP A 778 -20.29 34.50 -7.13
N THR A 779 -20.06 33.66 -6.12
CA THR A 779 -20.91 32.49 -5.85
C THR A 779 -22.36 32.91 -5.59
N TRP A 780 -22.58 33.96 -4.79
CA TRP A 780 -23.93 34.46 -4.50
C TRP A 780 -24.61 35.09 -5.73
N ALA A 781 -23.89 35.90 -6.50
CA ALA A 781 -24.43 36.53 -7.71
C ALA A 781 -24.78 35.49 -8.79
N SER A 782 -23.89 34.53 -9.06
CA SER A 782 -24.13 33.44 -10.01
C SER A 782 -25.26 32.50 -9.57
N TYR A 783 -25.33 32.16 -8.27
CA TYR A 783 -26.41 31.32 -7.76
C TYR A 783 -27.77 32.00 -7.89
N SER A 784 -27.85 33.28 -7.53
CA SER A 784 -29.05 34.11 -7.66
C SER A 784 -29.48 34.29 -9.13
N PHE A 785 -28.53 34.56 -10.04
CA PHE A 785 -28.80 34.68 -11.48
C PHE A 785 -29.48 33.45 -12.07
N ASN A 786 -29.10 32.25 -11.60
CA ASN A 786 -29.70 30.97 -12.01
C ASN A 786 -31.01 30.64 -11.29
N GLY A 787 -31.61 31.59 -10.58
CA GLY A 787 -32.88 31.43 -9.85
C GLY A 787 -32.75 30.82 -8.45
N GLY A 788 -31.52 30.70 -7.93
CA GLY A 788 -31.26 30.21 -6.58
C GLY A 788 -31.71 31.21 -5.50
N THR A 789 -32.24 30.69 -4.40
CA THR A 789 -32.59 31.49 -3.21
C THR A 789 -32.05 30.80 -1.96
N GLY A 790 -31.56 31.57 -0.98
CA GLY A 790 -30.96 31.01 0.23
C GLY A 790 -29.51 30.53 0.01
N LEU A 791 -29.09 29.50 0.76
CA LEU A 791 -27.71 29.02 0.77
C LEU A 791 -27.28 28.44 -0.59
N PRO A 792 -26.15 28.87 -1.18
CA PRO A 792 -25.66 28.33 -2.44
C PRO A 792 -25.43 26.82 -2.39
N THR A 793 -25.86 26.12 -3.44
CA THR A 793 -25.72 24.65 -3.50
C THR A 793 -24.27 24.26 -3.81
N PRO A 794 -23.85 23.03 -3.51
CA PRO A 794 -22.47 22.62 -3.74
C PRO A 794 -21.97 22.73 -5.19
N LEU A 795 -22.86 22.75 -6.18
CA LEU A 795 -22.49 22.92 -7.59
C LEU A 795 -22.03 24.36 -7.90
N SER A 796 -22.38 25.34 -7.08
CA SER A 796 -21.94 26.73 -7.27
C SER A 796 -20.64 27.07 -6.53
N LEU A 797 -20.06 26.16 -5.74
CA LEU A 797 -18.94 26.44 -4.82
C LEU A 797 -17.54 26.29 -5.43
N HIS A 798 -17.41 26.42 -6.76
CA HIS A 798 -16.12 26.20 -7.45
C HIS A 798 -15.07 27.24 -7.05
N VAL A 799 -15.47 28.50 -6.82
CA VAL A 799 -14.55 29.57 -6.40
C VAL A 799 -13.87 29.22 -5.09
N GLU A 800 -14.66 28.92 -4.06
CA GLU A 800 -14.17 28.59 -2.72
C GLU A 800 -13.34 27.29 -2.74
N ARG A 801 -13.81 26.30 -3.51
CA ARG A 801 -13.14 24.99 -3.66
C ARG A 801 -11.73 25.15 -4.19
N ASP A 802 -11.63 25.81 -5.33
CA ASP A 802 -10.38 25.90 -6.08
C ASP A 802 -9.44 26.89 -5.39
N TRP A 803 -9.98 27.86 -4.65
CA TRP A 803 -9.18 28.78 -3.85
C TRP A 803 -8.48 28.07 -2.70
N ALA A 804 -9.23 27.31 -1.91
CA ALA A 804 -8.70 26.55 -0.78
C ALA A 804 -7.71 25.46 -1.26
N ALA A 805 -8.07 24.73 -2.32
CA ALA A 805 -7.21 23.69 -2.89
C ALA A 805 -5.88 24.27 -3.41
N ARG A 806 -5.93 25.39 -4.16
CA ARG A 806 -4.73 26.06 -4.66
C ARG A 806 -3.85 26.61 -3.54
N GLU A 807 -4.45 27.19 -2.51
CA GLU A 807 -3.72 27.73 -1.36
C GLU A 807 -3.02 26.63 -0.57
N PHE A 808 -3.75 25.57 -0.22
CA PHE A 808 -3.20 24.40 0.46
C PHE A 808 -2.02 23.80 -0.32
N PHE A 809 -2.20 23.57 -1.63
CA PHE A 809 -1.14 23.02 -2.48
C PHE A 809 0.06 23.96 -2.60
N THR A 810 -0.16 25.27 -2.68
CA THR A 810 0.93 26.25 -2.77
C THR A 810 1.76 26.26 -1.49
N GLU A 811 1.12 26.29 -0.32
CA GLU A 811 1.82 26.21 0.97
C GLU A 811 2.55 24.86 1.13
N TYR A 812 1.91 23.77 0.70
CA TYR A 812 2.52 22.44 0.68
C TYR A 812 3.77 22.39 -0.21
N PHE A 813 3.66 22.88 -1.45
CA PHE A 813 4.77 22.88 -2.40
C PHE A 813 5.91 23.80 -1.96
N SER A 814 5.59 24.95 -1.35
CA SER A 814 6.59 25.82 -0.74
C SER A 814 7.31 25.18 0.44
N ALA A 815 6.64 24.35 1.24
CA ALA A 815 7.27 23.63 2.34
C ALA A 815 8.36 22.63 1.89
N ILE A 816 8.31 22.13 0.65
CA ILE A 816 9.38 21.30 0.05
C ILE A 816 10.40 22.10 -0.77
N GLY A 817 10.34 23.42 -0.75
CA GLY A 817 11.25 24.30 -1.49
C GLY A 817 10.81 24.62 -2.92
N GLY A 818 9.57 24.27 -3.29
CA GLY A 818 8.95 24.71 -4.54
C GLY A 818 8.52 26.18 -4.48
N THR A 819 8.34 26.80 -5.64
CA THR A 819 7.89 28.20 -5.74
C THR A 819 6.56 28.31 -6.48
N LYS A 820 5.83 29.40 -6.25
CA LYS A 820 4.58 29.67 -6.96
C LYS A 820 4.83 29.84 -8.46
N GLU A 821 5.97 30.42 -8.82
CA GLU A 821 6.39 30.61 -10.21
C GLU A 821 6.55 29.27 -10.92
N ALA A 822 7.10 28.25 -10.25
CA ALA A 822 7.25 26.91 -10.82
C ALA A 822 5.88 26.23 -11.05
N ILE A 823 4.89 26.48 -10.20
CA ILE A 823 3.50 26.02 -10.42
C ILE A 823 2.93 26.69 -11.68
N ASP A 824 3.02 28.02 -11.76
CA ASP A 824 2.48 28.79 -12.88
C ASP A 824 3.20 28.44 -14.20
N GLU A 825 4.52 28.22 -14.18
CA GLU A 825 5.28 27.72 -15.33
C GLU A 825 4.80 26.34 -15.78
N LYS A 826 4.53 25.43 -14.83
CA LYS A 826 4.07 24.09 -15.16
C LYS A 826 2.65 24.09 -15.74
N ILE A 827 1.76 24.92 -15.22
CA ILE A 827 0.42 25.12 -15.79
C ILE A 827 0.53 25.55 -17.26
N ILE A 828 1.37 26.55 -17.54
CA ILE A 828 1.56 27.07 -18.90
C ILE A 828 2.15 26.01 -19.84
N GLU A 829 3.08 25.20 -19.36
CA GLU A 829 3.61 24.05 -20.10
C GLU A 829 2.49 23.06 -20.46
N LEU A 830 1.68 22.63 -19.49
CA LEU A 830 0.57 21.69 -19.69
C LEU A 830 -0.51 22.24 -20.62
N MET A 831 -0.81 23.54 -20.55
CA MET A 831 -1.70 24.22 -21.50
C MET A 831 -1.16 24.14 -22.93
N GLY A 832 0.15 24.34 -23.12
CA GLY A 832 0.78 24.24 -24.44
C GLY A 832 0.78 22.81 -25.00
N GLU A 833 0.72 21.80 -24.12
CA GLU A 833 0.64 20.37 -24.48
C GLU A 833 -0.79 19.84 -24.61
N GLY A 834 -1.82 20.64 -24.26
CA GLY A 834 -3.22 20.19 -24.25
C GLY A 834 -3.53 19.22 -23.10
N ARG A 835 -2.77 19.30 -22.01
CA ARG A 835 -2.81 18.41 -20.83
C ARG A 835 -3.26 19.13 -19.56
N GLU A 836 -4.01 20.21 -19.71
CA GLU A 836 -4.49 21.06 -18.60
C GLU A 836 -5.42 20.30 -17.62
N TRP A 837 -5.98 19.17 -18.05
CA TRP A 837 -6.82 18.27 -17.24
C TRP A 837 -6.03 17.48 -16.19
N GLU A 838 -4.70 17.41 -16.28
CA GLU A 838 -3.87 16.63 -15.36
C GLU A 838 -3.73 17.26 -13.97
N GLU A 839 -3.66 16.41 -12.94
CA GLU A 839 -3.40 16.83 -11.56
C GLU A 839 -1.95 17.27 -11.36
N LEU A 840 -1.76 18.40 -10.69
CA LEU A 840 -0.44 18.94 -10.38
C LEU A 840 0.31 18.13 -9.31
N THR A 841 -0.41 17.42 -8.44
CA THR A 841 0.15 16.58 -7.37
C THR A 841 1.14 15.54 -7.90
N PRO A 842 0.78 14.57 -8.75
CA PRO A 842 1.73 13.58 -9.26
C PRO A 842 2.86 14.20 -10.09
N ILE A 843 2.60 15.33 -10.76
CA ILE A 843 3.55 16.00 -11.64
C ILE A 843 4.66 16.71 -10.85
N LEU A 844 4.28 17.44 -9.80
CA LEU A 844 5.20 18.28 -9.02
C LEU A 844 5.72 17.58 -7.75
N LEU A 845 4.96 16.62 -7.21
CA LEU A 845 5.29 15.93 -5.95
C LEU A 845 5.68 14.45 -6.16
N GLY A 846 5.48 13.89 -7.36
CA GLY A 846 5.69 12.47 -7.66
C GLY A 846 4.44 11.60 -7.42
N THR A 847 4.42 10.39 -8.00
CA THR A 847 3.27 9.49 -7.91
C THR A 847 3.08 8.92 -6.51
N VAL A 848 1.88 9.12 -5.95
CA VAL A 848 1.37 8.33 -4.82
C VAL A 848 0.60 7.14 -5.41
N GLU A 849 1.31 6.15 -5.95
CA GLU A 849 0.70 4.95 -6.58
C GLU A 849 -0.30 4.20 -5.66
N GLU A 850 -0.25 4.45 -4.36
CA GLU A 850 -1.10 3.83 -3.36
C GLU A 850 -2.42 4.60 -3.09
N ALA A 851 -2.55 5.87 -3.51
CA ALA A 851 -3.67 6.75 -3.13
C ALA A 851 -5.05 6.22 -3.55
N ASP A 852 -5.20 5.76 -4.79
CA ASP A 852 -6.48 5.26 -5.33
C ASP A 852 -7.02 4.02 -4.61
N LYS A 853 -6.15 3.26 -3.94
CA LYS A 853 -6.53 2.04 -3.18
C LYS A 853 -6.91 2.34 -1.73
N ILE A 854 -6.59 3.53 -1.25
CA ILE A 854 -6.71 3.93 0.16
C ILE A 854 -7.96 4.77 0.40
N ILE A 855 -8.41 5.54 -0.58
CA ILE A 855 -9.55 6.45 -0.44
C ILE A 855 -10.86 5.65 -0.35
N PRO A 856 -11.85 6.08 0.47
CA PRO A 856 -13.13 5.40 0.58
C PRO A 856 -13.81 5.22 -0.79
N ALA A 857 -14.37 4.03 -1.05
CA ALA A 857 -15.00 3.69 -2.33
C ALA A 857 -16.30 4.47 -2.60
N ARG A 858 -16.94 5.03 -1.56
CA ARG A 858 -18.21 5.79 -1.66
C ARG A 858 -18.28 6.91 -0.61
N THR A 859 -18.63 8.11 -1.07
CA THR A 859 -18.98 9.25 -0.20
C THR A 859 -20.46 9.15 0.20
N VAL A 860 -20.75 9.24 1.51
CA VAL A 860 -22.12 9.28 2.05
C VAL A 860 -22.85 10.53 1.52
N ALA A 861 -24.15 10.42 1.26
CA ALA A 861 -24.95 11.55 0.74
C ALA A 861 -24.89 12.76 1.68
N ARG A 862 -24.87 13.98 1.10
CA ARG A 862 -24.58 15.25 1.81
C ARG A 862 -25.58 15.63 2.91
N GLU A 863 -26.86 15.31 2.74
CA GLU A 863 -27.88 15.59 3.75
C GLU A 863 -28.32 14.29 4.43
N GLN A 864 -27.73 14.04 5.60
CA GLN A 864 -28.13 12.93 6.45
C GLN A 864 -29.12 13.41 7.52
N PRO A 865 -30.15 12.61 7.86
CA PRO A 865 -31.00 12.93 9.01
C PRO A 865 -30.20 12.84 10.32
N PRO A 866 -30.48 13.71 11.31
CA PRO A 866 -29.81 13.67 12.61
C PRO A 866 -30.16 12.38 13.38
N ALA A 867 -29.19 11.87 14.14
CA ALA A 867 -29.39 10.76 15.07
C ALA A 867 -29.96 11.25 16.41
N GLY A 868 -30.73 10.42 17.10
CA GLY A 868 -31.24 10.70 18.44
C GLY A 868 -30.14 10.76 19.49
N ALA A 869 -30.37 11.55 20.55
CA ALA A 869 -29.44 11.70 21.66
C ALA A 869 -29.46 10.49 22.62
N LEU A 870 -28.33 10.24 23.28
CA LEU A 870 -28.22 9.25 24.36
C LEU A 870 -28.83 9.79 25.66
N THR A 871 -29.46 8.91 26.42
CA THR A 871 -29.98 9.23 27.76
C THR A 871 -28.95 8.84 28.82
N ARG A 872 -28.41 9.82 29.57
CA ARG A 872 -27.49 9.56 30.67
C ARG A 872 -28.17 8.78 31.79
N PHE A 873 -27.46 7.84 32.41
CA PHE A 873 -27.94 7.21 33.62
C PHE A 873 -27.84 8.18 34.80
N GLY A 874 -28.95 8.40 35.51
CA GLY A 874 -28.99 9.33 36.65
C GLY A 874 -28.09 8.95 37.83
N GLY A 875 -27.55 7.73 37.85
CA GLY A 875 -26.58 7.27 38.85
C GLY A 875 -25.12 7.38 38.39
N ASN A 876 -24.82 8.09 37.30
CA ASN A 876 -23.44 8.36 36.89
C ASN A 876 -22.70 9.26 37.92
N PRO A 877 -21.37 9.13 38.08
CA PRO A 877 -20.52 8.09 37.48
C PRO A 877 -20.75 6.69 38.10
N ILE A 878 -20.63 5.64 37.28
CA ILE A 878 -20.80 4.25 37.72
C ILE A 878 -19.52 3.66 38.33
N LEU A 879 -18.35 4.20 38.00
CA LEU A 879 -17.07 3.87 38.64
C LEU A 879 -16.26 5.13 38.89
N GLU A 880 -15.73 5.23 40.10
CA GLU A 880 -14.79 6.27 40.54
C GLU A 880 -13.47 5.64 41.04
N PRO A 881 -12.37 6.42 41.05
CA PRO A 881 -11.08 5.97 41.58
C PRO A 881 -11.18 5.53 43.05
N VAL A 882 -10.47 4.46 43.41
CA VAL A 882 -10.41 3.94 44.79
C VAL A 882 -9.03 4.21 45.33
N LYS A 883 -8.92 5.16 46.28
CA LYS A 883 -7.62 5.64 46.79
C LYS A 883 -6.79 4.54 47.44
N GLU A 884 -7.46 3.55 48.02
CA GLU A 884 -6.83 2.41 48.71
C GLU A 884 -6.21 1.40 47.75
N HIS A 885 -6.55 1.44 46.46
CA HIS A 885 -5.98 0.56 45.43
C HIS A 885 -4.91 1.33 44.63
N PRO A 886 -3.59 1.09 44.88
CA PRO A 886 -2.53 1.95 44.34
C PRO A 886 -2.47 2.04 42.81
N TRP A 887 -3.04 1.07 42.09
CA TRP A 887 -3.03 0.99 40.63
C TRP A 887 -4.21 1.71 39.95
N GLU A 888 -5.25 2.07 40.72
CA GLU A 888 -6.45 2.77 40.25
C GLU A 888 -6.80 3.99 41.12
N SER A 889 -5.85 4.46 41.93
CA SER A 889 -6.05 5.52 42.93
C SER A 889 -6.39 6.87 42.32
N LYS A 890 -6.08 7.09 41.04
CA LYS A 890 -6.16 8.40 40.40
C LYS A 890 -7.29 8.51 39.38
N TYR A 891 -7.40 7.56 38.46
CA TYR A 891 -8.36 7.64 37.35
C TYR A 891 -8.89 6.25 36.98
N VAL A 892 -10.19 6.15 36.65
CA VAL A 892 -10.83 4.93 36.11
C VAL A 892 -11.82 5.28 35.01
N PHE A 893 -11.50 4.94 33.76
CA PHE A 893 -12.22 5.47 32.59
C PHE A 893 -12.09 4.54 31.38
N ASN A 894 -12.64 4.96 30.24
CA ASN A 894 -12.54 4.29 28.93
C ASN A 894 -12.81 2.78 28.95
N PRO A 895 -13.93 2.31 29.55
CA PRO A 895 -14.19 0.89 29.71
C PRO A 895 -14.57 0.20 28.39
N GLY A 896 -13.87 -0.89 28.10
CA GLY A 896 -14.35 -1.90 27.15
C GLY A 896 -15.46 -2.73 27.80
N ALA A 897 -16.49 -3.10 27.04
CA ALA A 897 -17.67 -3.78 27.58
C ALA A 897 -17.99 -5.05 26.79
N ILE A 898 -18.39 -6.11 27.50
CA ILE A 898 -18.87 -7.36 26.89
C ILE A 898 -19.97 -7.97 27.75
N ARG A 899 -21.01 -8.53 27.12
CA ARG A 899 -22.06 -9.28 27.83
C ARG A 899 -21.82 -10.78 27.67
N ILE A 900 -21.72 -11.49 28.80
CA ILE A 900 -21.46 -12.93 28.85
C ILE A 900 -22.32 -13.55 29.95
N LYS A 901 -23.04 -14.64 29.63
CA LYS A 901 -23.84 -15.40 30.60
C LYS A 901 -24.80 -14.50 31.40
N GLY A 902 -25.46 -13.55 30.73
CA GLY A 902 -26.43 -12.63 31.35
C GLY A 902 -25.84 -11.51 32.21
N LYS A 903 -24.51 -11.35 32.30
CA LYS A 903 -23.85 -10.23 33.00
C LYS A 903 -23.11 -9.34 32.02
N VAL A 904 -23.05 -8.05 32.32
CA VAL A 904 -22.10 -7.13 31.68
C VAL A 904 -20.80 -7.15 32.45
N HIS A 905 -19.70 -7.28 31.72
CA HIS A 905 -18.35 -7.15 32.23
C HIS A 905 -17.69 -5.93 31.59
N LEU A 906 -17.18 -5.02 32.43
CA LEU A 906 -16.35 -3.90 32.03
C LEU A 906 -14.89 -4.22 32.30
N VAL A 907 -14.08 -4.15 31.26
CA VAL A 907 -12.63 -4.09 31.39
C VAL A 907 -12.24 -2.63 31.26
N TYR A 908 -11.96 -1.97 32.39
CA TYR A 908 -11.75 -0.53 32.45
C TYR A 908 -10.28 -0.17 32.54
N ARG A 909 -9.91 0.96 31.92
CA ARG A 909 -8.57 1.54 32.09
C ARG A 909 -8.51 2.21 33.45
N ALA A 910 -7.43 1.95 34.17
CA ALA A 910 -7.14 2.59 35.43
C ALA A 910 -5.70 3.08 35.48
N VAL A 911 -5.49 4.18 36.21
CA VAL A 911 -4.17 4.75 36.44
C VAL A 911 -4.02 5.10 37.92
N GLY A 912 -2.88 4.71 38.47
CA GLY A 912 -2.48 5.02 39.83
C GLY A 912 -1.55 6.23 39.91
N ASP A 913 -0.99 6.46 41.10
CA ASP A 913 -0.01 7.54 41.32
C ASP A 913 1.31 7.35 40.56
N ASP A 914 1.60 6.12 40.13
CA ASP A 914 2.75 5.79 39.29
C ASP A 914 2.60 6.20 37.81
N GLY A 915 1.40 6.63 37.42
CA GLY A 915 1.10 7.07 36.05
C GLY A 915 1.05 5.94 35.02
N ILE A 916 0.99 4.66 35.43
CA ILE A 916 1.00 3.51 34.53
C ILE A 916 -0.43 3.00 34.30
N SER A 917 -0.87 2.97 33.04
CA SER A 917 -2.19 2.43 32.66
C SER A 917 -2.25 0.91 32.81
N ARG A 918 -3.28 0.42 33.51
CA ARG A 918 -3.59 -1.00 33.71
C ARG A 918 -5.08 -1.25 33.49
N LEU A 919 -5.47 -2.52 33.33
CA LEU A 919 -6.88 -2.87 33.09
C LEU A 919 -7.49 -3.62 34.27
N GLY A 920 -8.58 -3.08 34.80
CA GLY A 920 -9.40 -3.67 35.85
C GLY A 920 -10.62 -4.42 35.32
N LEU A 921 -11.33 -5.13 36.20
CA LEU A 921 -12.61 -5.80 35.88
C LEU A 921 -13.69 -5.36 36.86
N ALA A 922 -14.85 -4.99 36.32
CA ALA A 922 -16.09 -4.84 37.07
C ALA A 922 -17.23 -5.60 36.37
N SER A 923 -18.08 -6.28 37.12
CA SER A 923 -19.24 -7.03 36.60
C SER A 923 -20.56 -6.54 37.18
N SER A 924 -21.59 -6.49 36.35
CA SER A 924 -22.94 -6.08 36.71
C SER A 924 -23.99 -7.02 36.11
N PRO A 925 -25.03 -7.43 36.87
CA PRO A 925 -26.16 -8.16 36.30
C PRO A 925 -27.05 -7.28 35.41
N ASP A 926 -27.27 -6.02 35.78
CA ASP A 926 -28.18 -5.09 35.10
C ASP A 926 -27.47 -4.11 34.15
N GLY A 927 -26.15 -4.00 34.24
CA GLY A 927 -25.32 -3.06 33.47
C GLY A 927 -25.23 -1.65 34.07
N PHE A 928 -25.92 -1.36 35.17
CA PHE A 928 -25.92 -0.05 35.80
C PHE A 928 -25.23 -0.07 37.17
N LYS A 929 -25.49 -1.12 37.96
CA LYS A 929 -24.88 -1.29 39.28
C LYS A 929 -23.86 -2.42 39.26
N PHE A 930 -22.59 -2.06 39.43
CA PHE A 930 -21.48 -3.02 39.44
C PHE A 930 -21.31 -3.63 40.82
N THR A 931 -21.76 -4.88 40.97
CA THR A 931 -21.74 -5.62 42.25
C THR A 931 -20.41 -6.33 42.50
N GLU A 932 -19.59 -6.46 41.47
CA GLU A 932 -18.27 -7.08 41.53
C GLU A 932 -17.25 -6.12 40.91
N ARG A 933 -16.18 -5.79 41.65
CA ARG A 933 -15.03 -5.03 41.19
C ARG A 933 -13.79 -5.63 41.86
N LEU A 934 -12.80 -6.03 41.07
CA LEU A 934 -11.61 -6.70 41.61
C LEU A 934 -10.63 -5.68 42.21
N GLN A 935 -9.95 -6.08 43.30
CA GLN A 935 -8.94 -5.26 43.98
C GLN A 935 -7.61 -5.18 43.21
N GLU A 936 -7.36 -6.13 42.30
CA GLU A 936 -6.14 -6.25 41.51
C GLU A 936 -6.45 -6.16 40.01
N PRO A 937 -5.54 -5.61 39.18
CA PRO A 937 -5.73 -5.52 37.75
C PRO A 937 -5.71 -6.91 37.10
N ILE A 938 -6.59 -7.12 36.11
CA ILE A 938 -6.65 -8.37 35.33
C ILE A 938 -5.61 -8.41 34.20
N PHE A 939 -5.07 -7.25 33.82
CA PHE A 939 -4.10 -7.11 32.74
C PHE A 939 -3.14 -5.95 33.02
N LYS A 940 -1.84 -6.22 32.93
CA LYS A 940 -0.75 -5.29 33.29
C LYS A 940 0.36 -5.31 32.24
N PRO A 941 1.09 -4.19 32.05
CA PRO A 941 2.22 -4.10 31.14
C PRO A 941 3.22 -5.26 31.20
N VAL A 942 3.65 -5.75 30.04
CA VAL A 942 4.75 -6.72 29.93
C VAL A 942 5.71 -6.31 28.81
N GLY A 943 6.98 -6.11 29.15
CA GLY A 943 8.04 -5.79 28.19
C GLY A 943 8.08 -4.30 27.80
N LYS A 944 9.01 -3.97 26.90
CA LYS A 944 9.34 -2.58 26.54
C LYS A 944 8.20 -1.82 25.87
N ASN A 945 7.46 -2.48 24.97
CA ASN A 945 6.43 -1.83 24.16
C ASN A 945 5.21 -1.35 24.98
N GLU A 946 5.07 -1.81 26.22
CA GLU A 946 3.96 -1.49 27.12
C GLU A 946 4.43 -0.79 28.40
N GLU A 947 5.70 -0.39 28.48
CA GLU A 947 6.33 0.07 29.73
C GLU A 947 5.56 1.20 30.45
N LYS A 948 4.82 2.03 29.69
CA LYS A 948 3.98 3.10 30.23
C LYS A 948 2.49 2.79 30.30
N GLY A 949 2.04 1.67 29.77
CA GLY A 949 0.69 1.19 30.03
C GLY A 949 0.06 0.30 28.96
N CYS A 950 -1.03 -0.35 29.37
CA CYS A 950 -2.03 -0.95 28.49
C CYS A 950 -3.31 -0.11 28.57
N GLU A 951 -3.77 0.46 27.46
CA GLU A 951 -4.82 1.49 27.47
C GLU A 951 -6.03 1.14 26.59
N ASP A 952 -7.17 1.73 26.95
CA ASP A 952 -8.41 1.82 26.17
C ASP A 952 -8.83 0.50 25.48
N PRO A 953 -9.17 -0.55 26.26
CA PRO A 953 -9.46 -1.88 25.71
C PRO A 953 -10.79 -1.92 24.96
N ARG A 954 -10.83 -2.60 23.81
CA ARG A 954 -12.08 -3.05 23.16
C ARG A 954 -12.15 -4.57 23.17
N LEU A 955 -13.33 -5.10 23.52
CA LEU A 955 -13.56 -6.53 23.72
C LEU A 955 -14.47 -7.09 22.64
N ILE A 956 -14.03 -8.17 21.98
CA ILE A 956 -14.71 -8.78 20.84
C ILE A 956 -14.79 -10.29 21.07
N LEU A 957 -16.00 -10.86 21.01
CA LEU A 957 -16.19 -12.31 21.11
C LEU A 957 -16.05 -12.95 19.72
N ILE A 958 -15.03 -13.77 19.52
CA ILE A 958 -14.85 -14.57 18.29
C ILE A 958 -14.77 -16.04 18.68
N GLY A 959 -15.75 -16.82 18.22
CA GLY A 959 -15.90 -18.21 18.62
C GLY A 959 -16.06 -18.35 20.14
N LYS A 960 -15.10 -19.01 20.79
CA LYS A 960 -15.09 -19.25 22.26
C LYS A 960 -14.07 -18.38 23.02
N ARG A 961 -13.49 -17.37 22.35
CA ARG A 961 -12.45 -16.51 22.94
C ARG A 961 -12.87 -15.05 22.89
N ILE A 962 -12.50 -14.34 23.94
CA ILE A 962 -12.57 -12.87 23.99
C ILE A 962 -11.24 -12.37 23.46
N TYR A 963 -11.28 -11.62 22.37
CA TYR A 963 -10.16 -10.86 21.84
C TYR A 963 -10.24 -9.45 22.39
N MET A 964 -9.11 -8.97 22.90
CA MET A 964 -8.94 -7.62 23.39
C MET A 964 -7.95 -6.89 22.49
N VAL A 965 -8.41 -5.83 21.85
CA VAL A 965 -7.55 -4.88 21.14
C VAL A 965 -7.33 -3.68 22.06
N TYR A 966 -6.08 -3.29 22.28
CA TYR A 966 -5.71 -2.27 23.25
C TYR A 966 -4.47 -1.50 22.80
N ILE A 967 -4.17 -0.39 23.47
CA ILE A 967 -2.96 0.39 23.21
C ILE A 967 -1.81 -0.10 24.08
N ALA A 968 -0.72 -0.50 23.45
CA ALA A 968 0.58 -0.70 24.07
C ALA A 968 1.37 0.61 23.98
N TYR A 969 1.66 1.22 25.13
CA TYR A 969 2.37 2.50 25.20
C TYR A 969 3.74 2.33 25.88
N ASP A 970 4.81 2.70 25.17
CA ASP A 970 6.19 2.62 25.67
C ASP A 970 6.73 3.95 26.22
N GLY A 971 5.92 5.01 26.19
CA GLY A 971 6.33 6.38 26.56
C GLY A 971 6.65 7.28 25.39
N LEU A 972 6.93 6.71 24.21
CA LEU A 972 7.26 7.45 22.98
C LEU A 972 6.20 7.22 21.90
N VAL A 973 5.78 5.97 21.70
CA VAL A 973 4.90 5.53 20.61
C VAL A 973 3.71 4.79 21.22
N SER A 974 2.49 5.19 20.86
CA SER A 974 1.27 4.44 21.18
C SER A 974 0.96 3.48 20.04
N GLN A 975 0.94 2.17 20.31
CA GLN A 975 0.81 1.15 19.27
C GLN A 975 -0.39 0.25 19.55
N ILE A 976 -1.02 -0.27 18.49
CA ILE A 976 -2.11 -1.23 18.64
C ILE A 976 -1.53 -2.61 18.96
N ALA A 977 -2.07 -3.25 20.00
CA ALA A 977 -1.74 -4.60 20.39
C ALA A 977 -3.00 -5.45 20.55
N MET A 978 -2.81 -6.78 20.47
CA MET A 978 -3.91 -7.74 20.59
C MET A 978 -3.58 -8.81 21.62
N ALA A 979 -4.58 -9.16 22.44
CA ALA A 979 -4.52 -10.28 23.37
C ALA A 979 -5.83 -11.09 23.33
N SER A 980 -5.82 -12.31 23.84
CA SER A 980 -7.06 -13.11 23.95
C SER A 980 -7.06 -14.05 25.14
N ILE A 981 -8.26 -14.33 25.65
CA ILE A 981 -8.53 -15.28 26.72
C ILE A 981 -9.77 -16.12 26.36
N THR A 982 -9.88 -17.35 26.84
CA THR A 982 -11.11 -18.14 26.62
C THR A 982 -12.24 -17.57 27.48
N VAL A 983 -13.50 -17.70 27.03
CA VAL A 983 -14.66 -17.28 27.83
C VAL A 983 -14.70 -18.03 29.17
N ASP A 984 -14.30 -19.31 29.18
CA ASP A 984 -14.28 -20.10 30.40
C ASP A 984 -13.21 -19.60 31.39
N ASP A 985 -11.99 -19.33 30.92
CA ASP A 985 -10.94 -18.76 31.78
C ASP A 985 -11.30 -17.37 32.31
N PHE A 986 -11.94 -16.55 31.47
CA PHE A 986 -12.36 -15.20 31.84
C PHE A 986 -13.40 -15.23 32.97
N VAL A 987 -14.45 -16.06 32.83
CA VAL A 987 -15.50 -16.17 33.85
C VAL A 987 -15.00 -16.84 35.13
N ASN A 988 -13.97 -17.69 35.05
CA ASN A 988 -13.38 -18.36 36.22
C ASN A 988 -12.12 -17.66 36.77
N HIS A 989 -11.87 -16.40 36.37
CA HIS A 989 -10.79 -15.55 36.89
C HIS A 989 -9.36 -16.11 36.71
N ARG A 990 -9.11 -16.86 35.62
CA ARG A 990 -7.79 -17.44 35.32
C ARG A 990 -6.93 -16.50 34.49
N TRP A 991 -6.61 -15.32 35.02
CA TRP A 991 -5.91 -14.25 34.30
C TRP A 991 -4.51 -14.62 33.77
N GLY A 992 -3.84 -15.62 34.35
CA GLY A 992 -2.56 -16.12 33.84
C GLY A 992 -2.63 -16.73 32.43
N THR A 993 -3.83 -17.00 31.89
CA THR A 993 -4.00 -17.62 30.56
C THR A 993 -4.19 -16.63 29.42
N TRP A 994 -4.05 -15.31 29.69
CA TRP A 994 -4.02 -14.30 28.63
C TRP A 994 -2.93 -14.60 27.62
N ARG A 995 -3.31 -14.79 26.36
CA ARG A 995 -2.39 -14.94 25.23
C ARG A 995 -2.22 -13.59 24.54
N ARG A 996 -1.03 -12.98 24.67
CA ARG A 996 -0.63 -11.80 23.91
C ARG A 996 -0.22 -12.22 22.50
N HIS A 997 -0.80 -11.60 21.48
CA HIS A 997 -0.51 -11.86 20.07
C HIS A 997 0.54 -10.89 19.50
N GLY A 998 0.87 -9.82 20.23
CA GLY A 998 1.88 -8.83 19.85
C GLY A 998 1.26 -7.54 19.30
N LEU A 999 2.10 -6.71 18.69
CA LEU A 999 1.72 -5.45 18.05
C LEU A 999 1.13 -5.72 16.67
N VAL A 1000 -0.02 -5.13 16.36
CA VAL A 1000 -0.68 -5.27 15.04
C VAL A 1000 0.16 -4.59 13.95
N PHE A 1001 0.64 -3.37 14.23
CA PHE A 1001 1.52 -2.59 13.35
C PHE A 1001 2.76 -2.13 14.12
N PRO A 1002 3.83 -2.95 14.18
CA PRO A 1002 5.03 -2.62 14.96
C PRO A 1002 5.72 -1.33 14.47
N GLY A 1003 6.11 -0.47 15.42
CA GLY A 1003 6.87 0.76 15.17
C GLY A 1003 6.05 1.97 14.72
N PHE A 1004 4.71 1.90 14.80
CA PHE A 1004 3.82 2.91 14.24
C PHE A 1004 2.81 3.44 15.25
N THR A 1005 2.67 4.77 15.31
CA THR A 1005 1.72 5.42 16.21
C THR A 1005 0.29 5.25 15.68
N ASP A 1006 -0.53 4.49 16.40
CA ASP A 1006 -1.91 4.19 16.02
C ASP A 1006 -2.78 3.93 17.25
N LYS A 1007 -4.08 4.24 17.14
CA LYS A 1007 -5.03 4.16 18.26
C LYS A 1007 -6.42 3.70 17.83
N ASN A 1008 -7.32 3.59 18.81
CA ASN A 1008 -8.77 3.41 18.60
C ASN A 1008 -9.12 2.16 17.78
N ALA A 1009 -8.34 1.09 17.94
CA ALA A 1009 -8.52 -0.10 17.13
C ALA A 1009 -9.58 -1.03 17.69
N THR A 1010 -10.45 -1.53 16.81
CA THR A 1010 -11.46 -2.52 17.15
C THR A 1010 -11.62 -3.54 16.04
N LEU A 1011 -11.90 -4.78 16.42
CA LEU A 1011 -12.06 -5.89 15.50
C LEU A 1011 -13.55 -6.09 15.18
N PHE A 1012 -13.88 -6.54 13.98
CA PHE A 1012 -15.21 -7.08 13.71
C PHE A 1012 -15.33 -8.50 14.28
N PRO A 1013 -16.50 -8.89 14.81
CA PRO A 1013 -16.68 -10.23 15.38
C PRO A 1013 -16.84 -11.33 14.33
N GLU A 1014 -16.88 -10.99 13.03
CA GLU A 1014 -17.08 -11.90 11.90
C GLU A 1014 -16.01 -11.69 10.81
N GLN A 1015 -15.93 -12.65 9.88
CA GLN A 1015 -15.05 -12.57 8.72
C GLN A 1015 -15.82 -12.08 7.48
N PHE A 1016 -15.12 -11.37 6.60
CA PHE A 1016 -15.59 -10.85 5.32
C PHE A 1016 -14.71 -11.46 4.23
N GLU A 1017 -15.31 -12.22 3.32
CA GLU A 1017 -14.59 -12.96 2.25
C GLU A 1017 -13.42 -13.81 2.80
N GLY A 1018 -13.61 -14.45 3.96
CA GLY A 1018 -12.59 -15.27 4.63
C GLY A 1018 -11.49 -14.49 5.36
N LYS A 1019 -11.58 -13.15 5.45
CA LYS A 1019 -10.64 -12.29 6.18
C LYS A 1019 -11.29 -11.65 7.41
N PHE A 1020 -10.54 -11.49 8.49
CA PHE A 1020 -10.91 -10.63 9.61
C PHE A 1020 -10.71 -9.16 9.23
N ALA A 1021 -11.59 -8.28 9.69
CA ALA A 1021 -11.48 -6.84 9.52
C ALA A 1021 -11.18 -6.15 10.86
N LEU A 1022 -10.28 -5.18 10.85
CA LEU A 1022 -9.92 -4.35 12.00
C LEU A 1022 -10.03 -2.88 11.61
N LEU A 1023 -10.80 -2.12 12.40
CA LEU A 1023 -10.79 -0.66 12.37
C LEU A 1023 -9.63 -0.15 13.22
N HIS A 1024 -9.01 0.95 12.81
CA HIS A 1024 -7.95 1.64 13.54
C HIS A 1024 -7.90 3.12 13.15
N ARG A 1025 -6.95 3.90 13.68
CA ARG A 1025 -6.94 5.35 13.52
C ARG A 1025 -5.51 5.88 13.39
N VAL A 1026 -5.08 6.01 12.14
CA VAL A 1026 -3.97 6.92 11.80
C VAL A 1026 -4.50 8.34 11.84
N ASP A 1027 -3.89 9.17 12.69
CA ASP A 1027 -4.39 10.52 12.95
C ASP A 1027 -4.57 11.33 11.65
N PRO A 1028 -5.77 11.84 11.33
CA PRO A 1028 -6.99 11.92 12.17
C PRO A 1028 -8.17 11.02 11.75
N HIS A 1029 -7.96 10.05 10.86
CA HIS A 1029 -9.05 9.32 10.19
C HIS A 1029 -9.29 7.93 10.76
N ILE A 1030 -10.50 7.39 10.58
CA ILE A 1030 -10.75 5.95 10.78
C ILE A 1030 -10.27 5.20 9.54
N TRP A 1031 -9.48 4.16 9.78
CA TRP A 1031 -9.00 3.22 8.79
C TRP A 1031 -9.59 1.83 9.02
N ILE A 1032 -9.63 1.03 7.96
CA ILE A 1032 -9.97 -0.39 7.98
C ILE A 1032 -8.87 -1.19 7.30
N THR A 1033 -8.57 -2.36 7.87
CA THR A 1033 -7.61 -3.32 7.31
C THR A 1033 -8.13 -4.74 7.41
N PHE A 1034 -7.60 -5.62 6.56
CA PHE A 1034 -8.02 -7.02 6.47
C PHE A 1034 -6.84 -7.99 6.65
N SER A 1035 -7.10 -9.13 7.31
CA SER A 1035 -6.11 -10.21 7.49
C SER A 1035 -6.79 -11.58 7.47
N SER A 1036 -6.16 -12.59 6.87
CA SER A 1036 -6.67 -13.97 6.91
C SER A 1036 -6.52 -14.64 8.30
N HIS A 1037 -5.78 -14.02 9.22
CA HIS A 1037 -5.51 -14.56 10.56
C HIS A 1037 -5.51 -13.50 11.66
N LEU A 1038 -5.75 -13.94 12.90
CA LEU A 1038 -5.70 -13.10 14.11
C LEU A 1038 -4.30 -13.00 14.74
N ARG A 1039 -3.28 -13.63 14.16
CA ARG A 1039 -1.88 -13.48 14.60
C ARG A 1039 -1.35 -12.12 14.16
N CYS A 1040 -0.54 -11.47 15.00
CA CYS A 1040 0.11 -10.19 14.68
C CYS A 1040 1.59 -10.41 14.33
N PRO A 1041 2.23 -9.56 13.50
CA PRO A 1041 1.68 -8.35 12.88
C PRO A 1041 0.70 -8.64 11.73
N TRP A 1042 -0.12 -7.65 11.36
CA TRP A 1042 -1.02 -7.71 10.20
C TRP A 1042 -0.41 -7.02 8.98
N SER A 1043 -0.89 -7.34 7.77
CA SER A 1043 -0.34 -6.76 6.56
C SER A 1043 -0.73 -5.29 6.35
N HIS A 1044 0.21 -4.50 5.83
CA HIS A 1044 -0.03 -3.10 5.48
C HIS A 1044 -0.81 -2.91 4.17
N LYS A 1045 -0.84 -3.92 3.29
CA LYS A 1045 -1.36 -3.78 1.92
C LYS A 1045 -2.88 -3.62 1.81
N GLU A 1046 -3.60 -4.00 2.86
CA GLU A 1046 -5.07 -4.04 2.87
C GLU A 1046 -5.67 -2.83 3.62
N ASN A 1047 -4.84 -1.84 4.00
CA ASN A 1047 -5.29 -0.66 4.75
C ASN A 1047 -5.97 0.35 3.84
N ARG A 1048 -7.13 0.85 4.28
CA ARG A 1048 -7.92 1.87 3.59
C ARG A 1048 -8.47 2.87 4.60
N ILE A 1049 -8.59 4.13 4.20
CA ILE A 1049 -9.37 5.12 4.96
C ILE A 1049 -10.84 4.74 4.81
N LEU A 1050 -11.51 4.51 5.93
CA LEU A 1050 -12.95 4.26 5.97
C LEU A 1050 -13.73 5.58 6.04
N ALA A 1051 -13.29 6.49 6.94
CA ALA A 1051 -13.96 7.77 7.16
C ALA A 1051 -12.97 8.85 7.60
N GLY A 1052 -13.00 9.99 6.89
CA GLY A 1052 -12.23 11.18 7.22
C GLY A 1052 -12.87 12.03 8.32
N SER A 1053 -12.09 12.93 8.93
CA SER A 1053 -12.68 14.02 9.74
C SER A 1053 -13.48 14.93 8.81
N THR A 1054 -14.59 15.48 9.28
CA THR A 1054 -15.41 16.41 8.49
C THR A 1054 -14.68 17.72 8.27
N SER A 1055 -15.05 18.45 7.23
CA SER A 1055 -14.51 19.80 7.02
C SER A 1055 -15.01 20.77 8.08
N GLY A 1056 -14.16 21.75 8.39
CA GLY A 1056 -14.55 22.94 9.13
C GLY A 1056 -14.84 22.77 10.62
N MET A 1057 -15.79 23.55 11.14
CA MET A 1057 -16.12 23.67 12.57
C MET A 1057 -17.04 22.55 13.09
N ALA A 1058 -17.27 21.51 12.29
CA ALA A 1058 -18.08 20.36 12.68
C ALA A 1058 -17.54 19.68 13.95
N TRP A 1059 -18.44 18.99 14.66
CA TRP A 1059 -18.14 18.40 15.97
C TRP A 1059 -17.03 17.33 15.93
N ASP A 1060 -16.79 16.74 14.76
CA ASP A 1060 -15.78 15.74 14.43
C ASP A 1060 -14.76 16.23 13.37
N GLY A 1061 -14.59 17.56 13.25
CA GLY A 1061 -13.76 18.19 12.22
C GLY A 1061 -12.24 18.07 12.41
N ASN A 1062 -11.78 17.96 13.66
CA ASN A 1062 -10.35 17.82 13.96
C ASN A 1062 -9.89 16.36 13.82
N LYS A 1063 -10.60 15.43 14.49
CA LYS A 1063 -10.32 14.00 14.38
C LYS A 1063 -11.52 13.13 14.71
N ILE A 1064 -11.51 11.93 14.14
CA ILE A 1064 -12.53 10.91 14.35
C ILE A 1064 -11.89 9.56 14.64
N GLY A 1065 -12.58 8.72 15.42
CA GLY A 1065 -12.11 7.38 15.75
C GLY A 1065 -13.24 6.42 16.09
N ALA A 1066 -12.98 5.13 15.90
CA ALA A 1066 -13.88 4.09 16.37
C ALA A 1066 -13.90 4.12 17.92
N GLY A 1067 -15.11 4.20 18.48
CA GLY A 1067 -15.33 4.17 19.91
C GLY A 1067 -15.46 2.72 20.40
N SER A 1068 -16.67 2.18 20.26
CA SER A 1068 -17.01 0.81 20.66
C SER A 1068 -16.61 -0.22 19.61
N GLN A 1069 -16.75 -1.50 19.97
CA GLN A 1069 -16.81 -2.56 18.97
C GLN A 1069 -18.01 -2.40 18.02
N PRO A 1070 -17.90 -2.84 16.75
CA PRO A 1070 -19.05 -2.86 15.83
C PRO A 1070 -20.15 -3.80 16.35
N ILE A 1071 -21.38 -3.30 16.43
CA ILE A 1071 -22.57 -4.05 16.87
C ILE A 1071 -23.39 -4.42 15.65
N LYS A 1072 -23.66 -5.71 15.45
CA LYS A 1072 -24.48 -6.17 14.33
C LYS A 1072 -25.95 -5.83 14.57
N THR A 1073 -26.56 -5.15 13.61
CA THR A 1073 -28.00 -4.88 13.58
C THR A 1073 -28.62 -5.46 12.31
N LYS A 1074 -29.94 -5.49 12.22
CA LYS A 1074 -30.61 -5.88 10.97
C LYS A 1074 -30.38 -4.90 9.81
N TYR A 1075 -29.86 -3.70 10.09
CA TYR A 1075 -29.66 -2.62 9.13
C TYR A 1075 -28.19 -2.46 8.69
N GLY A 1076 -27.24 -3.08 9.40
CA GLY A 1076 -25.82 -2.80 9.24
C GLY A 1076 -25.02 -3.03 10.52
N TRP A 1077 -23.71 -2.85 10.42
CA TRP A 1077 -22.82 -2.76 11.58
C TRP A 1077 -22.90 -1.36 12.20
N LEU A 1078 -23.52 -1.26 13.36
CA LEU A 1078 -23.62 -0.03 14.14
C LEU A 1078 -22.31 0.20 14.88
N LEU A 1079 -21.66 1.32 14.59
CA LEU A 1079 -20.42 1.75 15.21
C LEU A 1079 -20.67 3.04 15.99
N ILE A 1080 -20.43 3.03 17.31
CA ILE A 1080 -20.36 4.26 18.08
C ILE A 1080 -18.97 4.86 17.88
N THR A 1081 -18.91 6.05 17.30
CA THR A 1081 -17.67 6.78 17.03
C THR A 1081 -17.47 7.86 18.09
N HIS A 1082 -16.23 8.34 18.21
CA HIS A 1082 -15.96 9.61 18.86
C HIS A 1082 -15.44 10.60 17.82
N GLY A 1083 -15.75 11.86 18.04
CA GLY A 1083 -15.32 12.98 17.21
C GLY A 1083 -14.83 14.11 18.09
N VAL A 1084 -13.86 14.85 17.57
CA VAL A 1084 -13.23 15.97 18.26
C VAL A 1084 -13.26 17.16 17.33
N ASN A 1085 -13.68 18.31 17.87
CA ASN A 1085 -13.63 19.57 17.14
C ASN A 1085 -12.29 20.29 17.38
N HIS A 1086 -12.09 21.43 16.72
CA HIS A 1086 -10.86 22.22 16.86
C HIS A 1086 -10.70 22.87 18.25
N ALA A 1087 -11.77 22.94 19.06
CA ALA A 1087 -11.71 23.34 20.47
C ALA A 1087 -11.38 22.16 21.42
N HIS A 1088 -11.00 21.00 20.88
CA HIS A 1088 -10.66 19.78 21.62
C HIS A 1088 -11.79 19.23 22.50
N ILE A 1089 -13.06 19.50 22.17
CA ILE A 1089 -14.22 18.90 22.85
C ILE A 1089 -14.50 17.54 22.21
N TYR A 1090 -14.47 16.48 23.03
CA TYR A 1090 -14.75 15.12 22.59
C TYR A 1090 -16.22 14.78 22.76
N ARG A 1091 -16.84 14.31 21.68
CA ARG A 1091 -18.26 13.91 21.62
C ARG A 1091 -18.40 12.52 21.02
N LEU A 1092 -19.57 11.91 21.21
CA LEU A 1092 -19.92 10.64 20.57
C LEU A 1092 -20.81 10.88 19.36
N GLY A 1093 -20.63 10.06 18.33
CA GLY A 1093 -21.52 9.96 17.16
C GLY A 1093 -21.77 8.51 16.77
N VAL A 1094 -22.40 8.32 15.62
CA VAL A 1094 -22.75 6.99 15.13
C VAL A 1094 -22.48 6.85 13.63
N MET A 1095 -22.00 5.67 13.25
CA MET A 1095 -21.90 5.22 11.86
C MET A 1095 -22.59 3.88 11.68
N LEU A 1096 -23.14 3.65 10.49
CA LEU A 1096 -23.66 2.36 10.05
C LEU A 1096 -22.85 1.90 8.84
N LEU A 1097 -22.28 0.70 8.91
CA LEU A 1097 -21.50 0.09 7.84
C LEU A 1097 -22.27 -1.09 7.23
N ASP A 1098 -22.02 -1.38 5.95
CA ASP A 1098 -22.69 -2.49 5.26
C ASP A 1098 -22.33 -3.87 5.87
N LEU A 1099 -23.30 -4.77 5.93
CA LEU A 1099 -23.14 -6.09 6.54
C LEU A 1099 -22.19 -7.00 5.77
N SER A 1100 -22.13 -6.87 4.45
CA SER A 1100 -21.33 -7.70 3.55
C SER A 1100 -19.97 -7.10 3.24
N ASP A 1101 -19.91 -5.78 3.10
CA ASP A 1101 -18.69 -5.02 2.84
C ASP A 1101 -18.50 -3.89 3.87
N PRO A 1102 -17.71 -4.11 4.94
CA PRO A 1102 -17.53 -3.13 6.00
C PRO A 1102 -16.72 -1.91 5.56
N THR A 1103 -16.26 -1.84 4.30
CA THR A 1103 -15.66 -0.65 3.70
C THR A 1103 -16.70 0.37 3.20
N VAL A 1104 -17.98 -0.01 3.15
CA VAL A 1104 -19.08 0.84 2.72
C VAL A 1104 -19.78 1.47 3.92
N VAL A 1105 -19.68 2.80 4.03
CA VAL A 1105 -20.43 3.58 5.03
C VAL A 1105 -21.83 3.86 4.50
N LEU A 1106 -22.86 3.34 5.18
CA LEU A 1106 -24.27 3.54 4.86
C LEU A 1106 -24.83 4.82 5.49
N TYR A 1107 -24.39 5.14 6.70
CA TYR A 1107 -24.83 6.31 7.46
C TYR A 1107 -23.73 6.82 8.38
N ARG A 1108 -23.67 8.14 8.56
CA ARG A 1108 -22.86 8.85 9.56
C ARG A 1108 -23.71 9.97 10.12
N SER A 1109 -23.80 10.08 11.45
CA SER A 1109 -24.59 11.13 12.07
C SER A 1109 -23.98 12.51 11.80
N PRO A 1110 -24.77 13.50 11.34
CA PRO A 1110 -24.30 14.88 11.17
C PRO A 1110 -24.13 15.60 12.53
N ASN A 1111 -24.82 15.11 13.57
CA ASN A 1111 -24.78 15.63 14.94
C ASN A 1111 -24.08 14.66 15.90
N ALA A 1112 -23.63 15.20 17.03
CA ALA A 1112 -23.25 14.40 18.19
C ALA A 1112 -24.50 13.77 18.84
N ILE A 1113 -24.36 12.52 19.30
CA ILE A 1113 -25.39 11.81 20.08
C ILE A 1113 -25.18 11.96 21.58
N LEU A 1114 -23.98 12.38 22.02
CA LEU A 1114 -23.66 12.73 23.40
C LEU A 1114 -22.51 13.74 23.42
N GLU A 1115 -22.63 14.77 24.24
CA GLU A 1115 -21.55 15.75 24.48
C GLU A 1115 -21.34 16.01 25.97
N PRO A 1116 -20.20 16.59 26.38
CA PRO A 1116 -19.94 16.89 27.78
C PRO A 1116 -20.88 17.99 28.29
N GLU A 1117 -21.72 17.66 29.28
CA GLU A 1117 -22.63 18.62 29.92
C GLU A 1117 -22.54 18.54 31.45
N GLU A 1118 -22.34 17.33 31.98
CA GLU A 1118 -22.27 17.10 33.43
C GLU A 1118 -20.89 17.46 33.99
N LYS A 1119 -20.83 17.80 35.27
CA LYS A 1119 -19.56 18.19 35.94
C LYS A 1119 -18.45 17.14 35.76
N TYR A 1120 -18.80 15.86 35.82
CA TYR A 1120 -17.86 14.75 35.66
C TYR A 1120 -17.40 14.53 34.19
N GLU A 1121 -18.06 15.16 33.21
CA GLU A 1121 -17.71 15.13 31.78
C GLU A 1121 -16.92 16.38 31.37
N LEU A 1122 -17.30 17.54 31.91
CA LEU A 1122 -16.59 18.81 31.74
C LEU A 1122 -15.22 18.78 32.44
N GLY A 1123 -15.16 18.13 33.61
CA GLY A 1123 -13.97 17.99 34.42
C GLY A 1123 -13.62 19.23 35.23
N GLU A 1124 -12.83 19.04 36.29
CA GLU A 1124 -12.34 20.14 37.15
C GLU A 1124 -10.82 20.30 37.01
N PRO A 1125 -10.28 21.53 36.91
CA PRO A 1125 -8.84 21.76 36.83
C PRO A 1125 -8.10 21.17 38.03
N GLY A 1126 -7.07 20.37 37.76
CA GLY A 1126 -6.25 19.72 38.80
C GLY A 1126 -6.82 18.40 39.35
N THR A 1127 -8.08 18.08 39.06
CA THR A 1127 -8.74 16.82 39.44
C THR A 1127 -8.91 15.89 38.25
N SER A 1128 -9.25 16.43 37.07
CA SER A 1128 -9.48 15.67 35.85
C SER A 1128 -8.23 15.56 34.97
N TRP A 1129 -8.10 14.44 34.26
CA TRP A 1129 -7.00 14.28 33.30
C TRP A 1129 -7.20 15.16 32.06
N VAL A 1130 -8.38 15.12 31.44
CA VAL A 1130 -8.70 15.88 30.22
C VAL A 1130 -10.09 16.49 30.33
N HIS A 1131 -10.23 17.80 30.17
CA HIS A 1131 -11.51 18.50 30.24
C HIS A 1131 -12.36 18.30 28.98
N ASN A 1132 -13.68 18.43 29.13
CA ASN A 1132 -14.66 18.37 28.03
C ASN A 1132 -14.58 17.06 27.22
N VAL A 1133 -14.62 15.92 27.91
CA VAL A 1133 -14.52 14.60 27.28
C VAL A 1133 -15.68 13.68 27.64
N VAL A 1134 -16.34 13.17 26.59
CA VAL A 1134 -17.05 11.88 26.62
C VAL A 1134 -16.40 10.93 25.61
N PHE A 1135 -15.95 9.75 26.06
CA PHE A 1135 -15.20 8.81 25.20
C PHE A 1135 -15.58 7.36 25.47
N THR A 1136 -15.99 6.60 24.46
CA THR A 1136 -16.42 5.20 24.63
C THR A 1136 -15.41 4.20 24.07
N CYS A 1137 -15.28 3.06 24.76
CA CYS A 1137 -14.58 1.86 24.29
C CYS A 1137 -15.50 0.63 24.23
N GLY A 1138 -16.77 0.74 24.63
CA GLY A 1138 -17.61 -0.42 24.87
C GLY A 1138 -19.09 -0.09 24.84
N ALA A 1139 -19.82 -0.85 24.02
CA ALA A 1139 -21.28 -0.83 23.99
C ALA A 1139 -21.83 -2.26 23.92
N VAL A 1140 -22.93 -2.52 24.61
CA VAL A 1140 -23.55 -3.86 24.68
C VAL A 1140 -25.07 -3.76 24.65
N PRO A 1141 -25.79 -4.80 24.20
CA PRO A 1141 -27.24 -4.87 24.35
C PRO A 1141 -27.65 -4.85 25.83
N ARG A 1142 -28.76 -4.16 26.15
CA ARG A 1142 -29.24 -4.02 27.51
C ARG A 1142 -29.75 -5.34 28.10
N ASP A 1143 -30.76 -5.97 27.50
CA ASP A 1143 -31.52 -7.02 28.18
C ASP A 1143 -31.29 -8.44 27.63
N SER A 1144 -30.50 -8.60 26.57
CA SER A 1144 -30.35 -9.90 25.90
C SER A 1144 -28.94 -10.16 25.38
N ASP A 1145 -28.58 -11.44 25.22
CA ASP A 1145 -27.39 -11.88 24.51
C ASP A 1145 -27.65 -11.95 22.97
N LYS A 1146 -28.61 -11.17 22.46
CA LYS A 1146 -28.94 -11.12 21.03
C LYS A 1146 -27.70 -10.71 20.23
N LYS A 1147 -27.42 -11.48 19.18
CA LYS A 1147 -26.29 -11.20 18.26
C LYS A 1147 -26.63 -10.16 17.20
N ILE A 1148 -27.91 -10.02 16.85
CA ILE A 1148 -28.40 -9.06 15.86
C ILE A 1148 -29.48 -8.24 16.54
N LEU A 1149 -29.29 -6.92 16.59
CA LEU A 1149 -30.25 -6.01 17.20
C LEU A 1149 -31.25 -5.45 16.20
N GLU A 1150 -32.46 -5.21 16.69
CA GLU A 1150 -33.57 -4.56 16.00
C GLU A 1150 -33.82 -3.14 16.54
N ALA A 1151 -34.73 -2.39 15.91
CA ALA A 1151 -34.96 -0.99 16.25
C ALA A 1151 -35.45 -0.74 17.68
N ASP A 1152 -36.19 -1.68 18.27
CA ASP A 1152 -36.76 -1.61 19.61
C ASP A 1152 -35.79 -2.06 20.71
N ASP A 1153 -34.71 -2.76 20.35
CA ASP A 1153 -33.66 -3.15 21.28
C ASP A 1153 -32.93 -1.92 21.83
N GLU A 1154 -32.65 -1.93 23.14
CA GLU A 1154 -31.89 -0.89 23.83
C GLU A 1154 -30.42 -1.30 23.98
N ILE A 1155 -29.52 -0.34 23.80
CA ILE A 1155 -28.07 -0.51 23.99
C ILE A 1155 -27.58 0.32 25.18
N LEU A 1156 -26.58 -0.23 25.88
CA LEU A 1156 -25.83 0.44 26.92
C LEU A 1156 -24.47 0.86 26.35
N ILE A 1157 -24.18 2.15 26.37
CA ILE A 1157 -22.89 2.71 25.96
C ILE A 1157 -22.14 3.13 27.21
N TYR A 1158 -20.98 2.50 27.45
CA TYR A 1158 -20.11 2.85 28.56
C TYR A 1158 -19.04 3.83 28.09
N TYR A 1159 -18.85 4.93 28.81
CA TYR A 1159 -17.97 6.01 28.39
C TYR A 1159 -17.16 6.57 29.56
N GLY A 1160 -15.95 7.05 29.28
CA GLY A 1160 -15.17 7.87 30.19
C GLY A 1160 -15.69 9.30 30.22
N GLY A 1161 -15.81 9.87 31.41
CA GLY A 1161 -16.05 11.29 31.65
C GLY A 1161 -14.76 11.99 32.06
N ALA A 1162 -14.36 13.02 31.31
CA ALA A 1162 -13.15 13.83 31.55
C ALA A 1162 -11.85 13.01 31.75
N ASP A 1163 -11.73 11.84 31.12
CA ASP A 1163 -10.66 10.85 31.35
C ASP A 1163 -10.39 10.54 32.84
N THR A 1164 -11.46 10.57 33.66
CA THR A 1164 -11.37 10.50 35.13
C THR A 1164 -12.24 9.40 35.72
N VAL A 1165 -13.49 9.32 35.25
CA VAL A 1165 -14.52 8.40 35.75
C VAL A 1165 -15.13 7.59 34.61
N ALA A 1166 -15.82 6.49 34.95
CA ALA A 1166 -16.61 5.73 33.98
C ALA A 1166 -18.12 5.94 34.21
N CYS A 1167 -18.85 6.09 33.12
CA CYS A 1167 -20.26 6.43 33.06
C CYS A 1167 -20.99 5.49 32.08
N VAL A 1168 -22.33 5.50 32.11
CA VAL A 1168 -23.18 4.76 31.16
C VAL A 1168 -24.33 5.63 30.66
N ALA A 1169 -24.66 5.49 29.38
CA ALA A 1169 -25.82 6.08 28.74
C ALA A 1169 -26.56 5.05 27.89
N THR A 1170 -27.83 5.29 27.59
CA THR A 1170 -28.68 4.35 26.85
C THR A 1170 -29.36 4.99 25.66
N ALA A 1171 -29.68 4.16 24.66
CA ALA A 1171 -30.55 4.53 23.55
C ALA A 1171 -31.16 3.28 22.91
N LYS A 1172 -32.32 3.45 22.26
CA LYS A 1172 -32.85 2.44 21.34
C LYS A 1172 -32.09 2.49 20.02
N VAL A 1173 -31.83 1.33 19.41
CA VAL A 1173 -31.15 1.24 18.12
C VAL A 1173 -31.86 2.07 17.03
N GLY A 1174 -33.19 2.02 16.96
CA GLY A 1174 -33.97 2.81 16.01
C GLY A 1174 -34.01 4.32 16.31
N GLY A 1175 -33.55 4.75 17.49
CA GLY A 1175 -33.31 6.16 17.80
C GLY A 1175 -31.97 6.65 17.27
N LEU A 1176 -30.97 5.76 17.18
CA LEU A 1176 -29.64 6.08 16.67
C LEU A 1176 -29.55 5.98 15.15
N ILE A 1177 -30.38 5.12 14.54
CA ILE A 1177 -30.46 4.95 13.09
C ILE A 1177 -31.80 5.54 12.63
N PRO A 1178 -31.81 6.70 11.96
CA PRO A 1178 -33.05 7.36 11.56
C PRO A 1178 -33.90 6.51 10.61
N THR A 1179 -35.23 6.61 10.72
CA THR A 1179 -36.18 5.79 9.96
C THR A 1179 -35.95 5.79 8.45
N LYS A 1180 -35.59 6.96 7.88
CA LYS A 1180 -35.27 7.13 6.45
C LYS A 1180 -34.10 6.24 5.96
N ILE A 1181 -33.20 5.85 6.87
CA ILE A 1181 -32.06 4.98 6.58
C ILE A 1181 -32.45 3.50 6.76
N THR A 1182 -33.39 3.20 7.65
CA THR A 1182 -33.82 1.82 7.95
C THR A 1182 -34.84 1.23 6.99
N GLU A 1183 -35.50 2.05 6.16
CA GLU A 1183 -36.56 1.65 5.23
C GLU A 1183 -36.14 1.57 3.75
N GLY A 1184 -34.93 2.05 3.42
CA GLY A 1184 -34.34 1.98 2.08
C GLY A 1184 -33.28 0.89 2.00
#